data_AF-A0A812PRH2-F1
#
_entry.id   AF-A0A812PRH2-F1
#
_cell.length_a   1.000
_cell.length_b   1.000
_cell.length_c   1.000
_cell.angle_alpha   90.00
_cell.angle_beta   90.00
_cell.angle_gamma   90.00
#
_symmetry.space_group_name_H-M   'P 1'
#
loop_
_entity.id
_entity.type
_entity.pdbx_description
1 polymer ?
#
loop_
_entity_poly.entity_id
_entity_poly.type
_entity_poly.pdbx_seq_one_letter_code
_entity_poly.pdbx_strand_id
1 'polypeptide(L)'
;MDSSLAQFASTRRKQCTKTPSECISGLGNNTVVMYVVPADAFLRMTEVKTHEELADSGVLKEFDENLGKAMFVSHQWLSGKHPDPDFQQLRVLQDALENLAAGTSSMSLPAVTELHLGSIKCPPASDFAPGHLQIWYDYFSIPQSSDAHHCRQTAIQSIPENVARCDFFVVLCPALQHNDQQRTLSFATWGERGWCRMERAARELSTLSGGYIILVESATHQRLMGTTNKFTDAPGDGEFTFDADRVGIGRMVTQMVWSKLLRYLDHGDFHNYRFLLNSHSSVYCHGLDVEPIDGIVPGFHTRTDPSVDPHGFILDRFLHQNGLRTIFERDSGGWPPVCFAAMSNNLVVLQALLDRRVDVNQVTTKSKPEASFPAKMTALGVASFFRNNDAVELLLRARAHVNYKDGWGSGALHPACAGDNPLGVRLLCHARANVNQKCMPGLSPVMLSCITGSVRAMKEMLTLNPALSLRHCLHIALMFAGGGSADLISVLLEARANANEQFRVRIREPEWWLLMNVMAVRHRVRASRLTLLAYHHHDATPLMFSILTGSWDSVSSLLSAGARVDIRNYRKKTASELARQIGELIFLFQVRKIQVQKGFDSAVASQVSCGKRSESYDFNSFSIEMVPKLPTLLLLASCLGGGSLPICEDCGSSDVSELLQLSRTAPNQVADLEQLGQKIAKEKASTGFLAFYVVKVFLDSALFMLEKQFTGLIEVGDKAGQDLQELFSSGEEGQEEVSQEASDLLKELFSRVRTELFSGSSHVPTVFRMFGLRRSAEAYTSSVKQASDILDDLFKACDVASYAAAGSLEASLATCRDKSSEMKDALPKLMRSFLDTLADNIAWVVYNKDALKAYADKHLDYTVGIVQRVCTSVHGAVLALADGTSAYAQVSTTR
;
A
#
# COMPACT_ATOMS: atom_id res chain seq x y z
N MET A 1 -32.91 -33.93 -31.08
CA MET A 1 -31.76 -33.79 -31.99
C MET A 1 -30.80 -32.81 -31.35
N ASP A 2 -30.14 -33.27 -30.31
CA ASP A 2 -29.42 -32.44 -29.35
C ASP A 2 -27.99 -32.16 -29.86
N SER A 3 -27.40 -31.02 -29.52
CA SER A 3 -25.98 -30.74 -29.82
C SER A 3 -25.08 -31.84 -29.22
N SER A 4 -23.90 -32.08 -29.80
CA SER A 4 -22.94 -33.07 -29.28
C SER A 4 -22.68 -32.90 -27.77
N LEU A 5 -22.70 -31.65 -27.27
CA LEU A 5 -22.58 -31.31 -25.85
C LEU A 5 -23.76 -31.83 -25.01
N ALA A 6 -25.00 -31.65 -25.49
CA ALA A 6 -26.18 -32.08 -24.75
C ALA A 6 -26.30 -33.61 -24.67
N GLN A 7 -25.90 -34.32 -25.74
CA GLN A 7 -25.81 -35.77 -25.72
C GLN A 7 -24.72 -36.26 -24.75
N PHE A 8 -23.53 -35.64 -24.77
CA PHE A 8 -22.45 -35.97 -23.85
C PHE A 8 -22.84 -35.68 -22.39
N ALA A 9 -23.39 -34.49 -22.10
CA ALA A 9 -23.88 -34.10 -20.78
C ALA A 9 -24.99 -35.03 -20.26
N SER A 10 -25.92 -35.46 -21.12
CA SER A 10 -26.96 -36.42 -20.76
C SER A 10 -26.37 -37.79 -20.41
N THR A 11 -25.42 -38.27 -21.21
CA THR A 11 -24.74 -39.56 -20.97
C THR A 11 -23.95 -39.52 -19.67
N ARG A 12 -23.19 -38.44 -19.44
CA ARG A 12 -22.40 -38.23 -18.24
C ARG A 12 -23.27 -38.15 -16.98
N ARG A 13 -24.38 -37.40 -17.01
CA ARG A 13 -25.34 -37.35 -15.89
C ARG A 13 -25.96 -38.71 -15.55
N LYS A 14 -26.18 -39.57 -16.55
CA LYS A 14 -26.68 -40.93 -16.33
C LYS A 14 -25.62 -41.88 -15.75
N GLN A 15 -24.34 -41.63 -16.04
CA GLN A 15 -23.21 -42.43 -15.56
C GLN A 15 -22.66 -41.94 -14.21
N CYS A 16 -22.82 -40.65 -13.89
CA CYS A 16 -22.35 -40.07 -12.64
C CYS A 16 -23.40 -40.22 -11.55
N THR A 17 -23.28 -41.26 -10.71
CA THR A 17 -24.15 -41.50 -9.54
C THR A 17 -23.74 -40.69 -8.31
N LYS A 18 -22.67 -39.90 -8.41
CA LYS A 18 -22.08 -39.14 -7.31
C LYS A 18 -22.77 -37.79 -7.15
N THR A 19 -23.07 -37.41 -5.92
CA THR A 19 -23.54 -36.08 -5.54
C THR A 19 -22.47 -35.02 -5.87
N PRO A 20 -22.84 -33.72 -5.98
CA PRO A 20 -21.86 -32.65 -6.24
C PRO A 20 -20.71 -32.60 -5.22
N SER A 21 -20.96 -32.97 -3.96
CA SER A 21 -19.95 -33.11 -2.90
C SER A 21 -19.05 -34.34 -3.11
N GLU A 22 -19.59 -35.46 -3.60
CA GLU A 22 -18.82 -36.66 -3.94
C GLU A 22 -18.02 -36.55 -5.26
N CYS A 23 -18.37 -35.59 -6.12
CA CYS A 23 -17.57 -35.26 -7.31
C CYS A 23 -16.33 -34.42 -6.97
N ILE A 24 -16.37 -33.68 -5.85
CA ILE A 24 -15.21 -32.97 -5.30
C ILE A 24 -14.19 -33.99 -4.76
N SER A 25 -14.65 -35.07 -4.11
CA SER A 25 -13.81 -36.18 -3.62
C SER A 25 -13.41 -37.21 -4.70
N GLY A 26 -13.66 -36.91 -5.98
CA GLY A 26 -13.42 -37.82 -7.11
C GLY A 26 -11.95 -38.08 -7.47
N LEU A 27 -10.99 -37.48 -6.75
CA LEU A 27 -9.56 -37.64 -6.98
C LEU A 27 -8.96 -38.51 -5.86
N GLY A 28 -8.93 -39.82 -6.12
CA GLY A 28 -8.10 -40.83 -5.46
C GLY A 28 -7.99 -40.77 -3.93
N ASN A 29 -8.80 -41.58 -3.22
CA ASN A 29 -8.59 -42.22 -1.90
C ASN A 29 -7.87 -41.51 -0.72
N ASN A 30 -7.42 -40.27 -0.82
CA ASN A 30 -6.84 -39.46 0.25
C ASN A 30 -7.57 -38.11 0.27
N THR A 31 -8.79 -38.08 0.81
CA THR A 31 -9.47 -36.82 1.12
C THR A 31 -8.61 -36.04 2.10
N VAL A 32 -7.97 -34.96 1.64
CA VAL A 32 -7.18 -34.08 2.49
C VAL A 32 -8.16 -33.34 3.40
N VAL A 33 -7.95 -33.49 4.71
CA VAL A 33 -8.78 -32.85 5.73
C VAL A 33 -8.55 -31.34 5.69
N MET A 34 -9.65 -30.57 5.66
CA MET A 34 -9.61 -29.12 5.77
C MET A 34 -9.60 -28.75 7.25
N TYR A 35 -8.47 -28.23 7.75
CA TYR A 35 -8.37 -27.77 9.14
C TYR A 35 -8.70 -26.29 9.28
N VAL A 36 -9.47 -25.93 10.30
CA VAL A 36 -9.97 -24.57 10.56
C VAL A 36 -9.90 -24.22 12.05
N VAL A 37 -9.91 -22.92 12.34
CA VAL A 37 -9.99 -22.37 13.69
C VAL A 37 -11.35 -21.69 13.87
N PRO A 38 -12.14 -22.04 14.90
CA PRO A 38 -13.38 -21.32 15.23
C PRO A 38 -13.13 -19.83 15.46
N ALA A 39 -14.01 -18.97 14.92
CA ALA A 39 -13.82 -17.53 14.97
C ALA A 39 -13.77 -16.99 16.42
N ASP A 40 -14.46 -17.60 17.37
CA ASP A 40 -14.37 -17.24 18.79
C ASP A 40 -12.98 -17.47 19.38
N ALA A 41 -12.33 -18.58 19.02
CA ALA A 41 -10.96 -18.86 19.41
C ALA A 41 -9.99 -17.91 18.70
N PHE A 42 -10.18 -17.70 17.39
CA PHE A 42 -9.40 -16.76 16.60
C PHE A 42 -9.41 -15.33 17.17
N LEU A 43 -10.58 -14.82 17.59
CA LEU A 43 -10.70 -13.47 18.18
C LEU A 43 -9.98 -13.32 19.52
N ARG A 44 -9.67 -14.42 20.22
CA ARG A 44 -8.89 -14.42 21.47
C ARG A 44 -7.38 -14.62 21.24
N MET A 45 -6.96 -14.92 20.01
CA MET A 45 -5.54 -15.08 19.70
C MET A 45 -4.82 -13.73 19.77
N THR A 46 -3.61 -13.75 20.32
CA THR A 46 -2.71 -12.59 20.42
C THR A 46 -1.40 -12.78 19.66
N GLU A 47 -1.16 -14.00 19.18
CA GLU A 47 0.01 -14.42 18.41
C GLU A 47 -0.43 -15.47 17.38
N VAL A 48 0.31 -15.59 16.27
CA VAL A 48 0.04 -16.62 15.27
C VAL A 48 0.71 -17.91 15.71
N LYS A 49 -0.11 -18.92 16.00
CA LYS A 49 0.37 -20.25 16.39
C LYS A 49 0.50 -21.14 15.18
N THR A 50 1.42 -22.09 15.23
CA THR A 50 1.59 -23.13 14.23
C THR A 50 0.41 -24.11 14.27
N HIS A 51 0.27 -24.89 13.19
CA HIS A 51 -0.71 -25.96 13.09
C HIS A 51 -0.61 -26.95 14.26
N GLU A 52 0.60 -27.37 14.59
CA GLU A 52 0.88 -28.33 15.66
C GLU A 52 0.48 -27.80 17.04
N GLU A 53 0.81 -26.54 17.37
CA GLU A 53 0.41 -25.92 18.63
C GLU A 53 -1.12 -25.77 18.78
N LEU A 54 -1.83 -25.49 17.69
CA LEU A 54 -3.29 -25.41 17.70
C LEU A 54 -3.96 -26.79 17.75
N ALA A 55 -3.33 -27.81 17.17
CA ALA A 55 -3.76 -29.19 17.28
C ALA A 55 -3.61 -29.70 18.72
N ASP A 56 -2.45 -29.48 19.35
CA ASP A 56 -2.16 -29.89 20.73
C ASP A 56 -3.06 -29.20 21.76
N SER A 57 -3.42 -27.93 21.51
CA SER A 57 -4.37 -27.20 22.36
C SER A 57 -5.85 -27.56 22.10
N GLY A 58 -6.13 -28.40 21.11
CA GLY A 58 -7.48 -28.84 20.75
C GLY A 58 -8.37 -27.76 20.10
N VAL A 59 -7.77 -26.62 19.76
CA VAL A 59 -8.45 -25.47 19.12
C VAL A 59 -8.69 -25.75 17.63
N LEU A 60 -7.75 -26.40 16.96
CA LEU A 60 -7.85 -26.76 15.55
C LEU A 60 -8.94 -27.81 15.34
N LYS A 61 -9.82 -27.59 14.36
CA LYS A 61 -10.95 -28.47 14.03
C LYS A 61 -10.89 -28.94 12.58
N GLU A 62 -11.36 -30.15 12.34
CA GLU A 62 -11.66 -30.63 10.99
C GLU A 62 -12.96 -29.99 10.51
N PHE A 63 -12.93 -29.36 9.35
CA PHE A 63 -14.07 -28.63 8.82
C PHE A 63 -15.12 -29.57 8.23
N ASP A 64 -16.33 -29.42 8.76
CA ASP A 64 -17.56 -30.01 8.27
C ASP A 64 -18.63 -28.92 8.13
N GLU A 65 -19.58 -29.11 7.22
CA GLU A 65 -20.64 -28.15 6.92
C GLU A 65 -21.54 -27.87 8.14
N ASN A 66 -21.60 -28.79 9.11
CA ASN A 66 -22.35 -28.60 10.36
C ASN A 66 -21.67 -27.59 11.32
N LEU A 67 -20.39 -27.26 11.13
CA LEU A 67 -19.69 -26.26 11.95
C LEU A 67 -20.04 -24.81 11.59
N GLY A 68 -20.81 -24.61 10.52
CA GLY A 68 -21.22 -23.31 10.02
C GLY A 68 -20.46 -22.90 8.77
N LYS A 69 -20.27 -21.59 8.59
CA LYS A 69 -19.65 -21.00 7.41
C LYS A 69 -18.13 -20.99 7.54
N ALA A 70 -17.43 -21.11 6.41
CA ALA A 70 -15.97 -21.03 6.37
C ALA A 70 -15.46 -19.79 5.64
N MET A 71 -14.35 -19.24 6.14
CA MET A 71 -13.64 -18.10 5.59
C MET A 71 -12.21 -18.48 5.24
N PHE A 72 -11.87 -18.39 3.96
CA PHE A 72 -10.51 -18.50 3.46
C PHE A 72 -9.83 -17.14 3.54
N VAL A 73 -8.66 -17.06 4.19
CA VAL A 73 -7.89 -15.81 4.29
C VAL A 73 -6.66 -15.90 3.41
N SER A 74 -6.70 -15.22 2.27
CA SER A 74 -5.54 -14.98 1.40
C SER A 74 -4.80 -13.74 1.86
N HIS A 75 -3.47 -13.85 2.04
CA HIS A 75 -2.66 -12.78 2.60
C HIS A 75 -1.22 -12.80 2.06
N GLN A 76 -0.44 -11.79 2.44
CA GLN A 76 1.00 -11.72 2.19
C GLN A 76 1.79 -11.94 3.48
N TRP A 77 2.94 -12.59 3.36
CA TRP A 77 3.87 -12.77 4.48
C TRP A 77 4.58 -11.44 4.77
N LEU A 78 4.68 -11.08 6.04
CA LEU A 78 5.37 -9.89 6.53
C LEU A 78 6.87 -10.09 6.74
N SER A 79 7.35 -11.34 6.73
CA SER A 79 8.78 -11.68 6.80
C SER A 79 9.05 -12.96 6.02
N GLY A 80 10.33 -13.25 5.72
CA GLY A 80 10.74 -14.47 5.03
C GLY A 80 10.58 -15.75 5.87
N LYS A 81 10.37 -15.64 7.19
CA LYS A 81 10.28 -16.80 8.11
C LYS A 81 8.91 -16.97 8.74
N HIS A 82 8.11 -15.91 8.81
CA HIS A 82 6.84 -15.92 9.50
C HIS A 82 5.82 -15.01 8.81
N PRO A 83 4.55 -15.44 8.65
CA PRO A 83 3.54 -14.69 7.92
C PRO A 83 3.14 -13.36 8.59
N ASP A 84 3.06 -13.33 9.92
CA ASP A 84 2.66 -12.14 10.70
C ASP A 84 3.29 -12.13 12.10
N PRO A 85 4.61 -11.84 12.22
CA PRO A 85 5.38 -12.05 13.46
C PRO A 85 4.90 -11.19 14.63
N ASP A 86 4.39 -10.00 14.34
CA ASP A 86 3.92 -9.03 15.33
C ASP A 86 2.38 -9.02 15.47
N PHE A 87 1.70 -10.01 14.88
CA PHE A 87 0.24 -10.15 14.87
C PHE A 87 -0.51 -8.92 14.33
N GLN A 88 0.10 -8.13 13.46
CA GLN A 88 -0.44 -6.87 12.95
C GLN A 88 -1.52 -7.11 11.90
N GLN A 89 -1.30 -8.06 11.01
CA GLN A 89 -2.20 -8.34 9.89
C GLN A 89 -3.48 -9.02 10.39
N LEU A 90 -3.35 -10.04 11.24
CA LEU A 90 -4.50 -10.73 11.82
C LEU A 90 -5.24 -9.87 12.84
N ARG A 91 -4.59 -8.92 13.53
CA ARG A 91 -5.29 -7.93 14.36
C ARG A 91 -6.27 -7.09 13.53
N VAL A 92 -5.86 -6.65 12.34
CA VAL A 92 -6.76 -5.92 11.42
C VAL A 92 -7.96 -6.79 11.03
N LEU A 93 -7.76 -8.08 10.79
CA LEU A 93 -8.85 -9.00 10.49
C LEU A 93 -9.78 -9.19 11.70
N GLN A 94 -9.24 -9.35 12.92
CA GLN A 94 -10.04 -9.43 14.16
C GLN A 94 -10.93 -8.19 14.31
N ASP A 95 -10.34 -7.00 14.24
CA ASP A 95 -11.07 -5.74 14.38
C ASP A 95 -12.13 -5.57 13.27
N ALA A 96 -11.83 -6.00 12.04
CA ALA A 96 -12.78 -5.98 10.94
C ALA A 96 -13.95 -6.95 11.18
N LEU A 97 -13.71 -8.17 11.66
CA LEU A 97 -14.75 -9.14 11.97
C LEU A 97 -15.64 -8.67 13.11
N GLU A 98 -15.07 -8.12 14.18
CA GLU A 98 -15.82 -7.53 15.29
C GLU A 98 -16.73 -6.39 14.80
N ASN A 99 -16.19 -5.50 13.95
CA ASN A 99 -16.97 -4.38 13.41
C ASN A 99 -18.09 -4.84 12.47
N LEU A 100 -17.83 -5.85 11.63
CA LEU A 100 -18.84 -6.42 10.73
C LEU A 100 -19.94 -7.16 11.51
N ALA A 101 -19.57 -7.93 12.54
CA ALA A 101 -20.51 -8.64 13.40
C ALA A 101 -21.37 -7.69 14.24
N ALA A 102 -20.79 -6.58 14.73
CA ALA A 102 -21.50 -5.53 15.46
C ALA A 102 -22.34 -4.62 14.54
N GLY A 103 -22.11 -4.66 13.23
CA GLY A 103 -22.74 -3.74 12.26
C GLY A 103 -22.23 -2.30 12.37
N THR A 104 -21.08 -2.06 13.01
CA THR A 104 -20.44 -0.74 13.13
C THR A 104 -19.72 -0.34 11.84
N SER A 105 -19.22 -1.32 11.07
CA SER A 105 -18.75 -1.11 9.71
C SER A 105 -19.71 -1.74 8.68
N SER A 106 -19.67 -1.23 7.45
CA SER A 106 -20.45 -1.80 6.34
C SER A 106 -19.55 -2.02 5.13
N MET A 107 -19.70 -3.16 4.47
CA MET A 107 -18.98 -3.46 3.25
C MET A 107 -19.43 -2.56 2.11
N SER A 108 -18.48 -1.84 1.53
CA SER A 108 -18.73 -1.01 0.35
C SER A 108 -18.74 -1.84 -0.94
N LEU A 109 -19.51 -1.40 -1.93
CA LEU A 109 -19.49 -1.96 -3.28
C LEU A 109 -18.60 -1.09 -4.19
N PRO A 110 -17.80 -1.68 -5.08
CA PRO A 110 -17.10 -0.93 -6.11
C PRO A 110 -18.11 -0.21 -6.98
N ALA A 111 -17.78 1.01 -7.41
CA ALA A 111 -18.66 1.83 -8.23
C ALA A 111 -19.14 1.10 -9.49
N VAL A 112 -18.24 0.42 -10.20
CA VAL A 112 -18.57 -0.37 -11.40
C VAL A 112 -19.64 -1.42 -11.08
N THR A 113 -19.45 -2.15 -9.97
CA THR A 113 -20.34 -3.22 -9.53
C THR A 113 -21.71 -2.68 -9.12
N GLU A 114 -21.75 -1.59 -8.35
CA GLU A 114 -23.02 -0.94 -7.96
C GLU A 114 -23.78 -0.39 -9.18
N LEU A 115 -23.07 0.11 -10.19
CA LEU A 115 -23.68 0.61 -11.43
C LEU A 115 -24.27 -0.50 -12.31
N HIS A 116 -23.54 -1.62 -12.48
CA HIS A 116 -23.95 -2.69 -13.40
C HIS A 116 -24.94 -3.67 -12.79
N LEU A 117 -24.78 -4.00 -11.50
CA LEU A 117 -25.55 -5.03 -10.81
C LEU A 117 -26.53 -4.46 -9.78
N GLY A 118 -26.55 -3.14 -9.59
CA GLY A 118 -27.36 -2.48 -8.58
C GLY A 118 -26.86 -2.78 -7.16
N SER A 119 -27.78 -2.92 -6.20
CA SER A 119 -27.40 -3.35 -4.85
C SER A 119 -27.21 -4.86 -4.80
N ILE A 120 -25.95 -5.31 -4.80
CA ILE A 120 -25.63 -6.67 -4.35
C ILE A 120 -25.98 -6.77 -2.87
N LYS A 121 -26.59 -7.90 -2.45
CA LYS A 121 -26.79 -8.17 -1.02
C LYS A 121 -25.43 -8.40 -0.40
N CYS A 122 -24.99 -7.50 0.46
CA CYS A 122 -23.83 -7.76 1.31
C CYS A 122 -24.17 -8.91 2.29
N PRO A 123 -23.17 -9.70 2.71
CA PRO A 123 -23.35 -10.65 3.80
C PRO A 123 -23.94 -9.95 5.04
N PRO A 124 -24.97 -10.51 5.69
CA PRO A 124 -25.49 -9.97 6.93
C PRO A 124 -24.46 -10.06 8.06
N ALA A 125 -24.55 -9.14 9.04
CA ALA A 125 -23.68 -9.14 10.22
C ALA A 125 -23.65 -10.49 10.97
N SER A 126 -24.78 -11.21 10.97
CA SER A 126 -24.91 -12.55 11.57
C SER A 126 -23.95 -13.58 10.97
N ASP A 127 -23.54 -13.41 9.72
CA ASP A 127 -22.61 -14.33 9.05
C ASP A 127 -21.20 -14.26 9.65
N PHE A 128 -20.86 -13.15 10.31
CA PHE A 128 -19.56 -12.92 10.95
C PHE A 128 -19.61 -13.17 12.47
N ALA A 129 -20.73 -13.68 12.99
CA ALA A 129 -20.85 -13.99 14.40
C ALA A 129 -19.86 -15.11 14.81
N PRO A 130 -19.13 -14.97 15.92
CA PRO A 130 -18.03 -15.89 16.26
C PRO A 130 -18.42 -17.36 16.41
N GLY A 131 -19.68 -17.65 16.75
CA GLY A 131 -20.14 -19.01 17.01
C GLY A 131 -20.37 -19.88 15.78
N HIS A 132 -20.44 -19.31 14.57
CA HIS A 132 -20.82 -20.03 13.33
C HIS A 132 -19.86 -19.78 12.17
N LEU A 133 -18.71 -19.15 12.44
CA LEU A 133 -17.70 -18.84 11.44
C LEU A 133 -16.40 -19.60 11.75
N GLN A 134 -15.85 -20.25 10.74
CA GLN A 134 -14.61 -21.01 10.79
C GLN A 134 -13.55 -20.31 9.92
N ILE A 135 -12.36 -20.09 10.47
CA ILE A 135 -11.26 -19.40 9.80
C ILE A 135 -10.26 -20.42 9.27
N TRP A 136 -10.00 -20.35 7.98
CA TRP A 136 -8.91 -21.06 7.31
C TRP A 136 -7.80 -20.06 6.98
N TYR A 137 -6.59 -20.35 7.44
CA TYR A 137 -5.39 -19.53 7.23
C TYR A 137 -4.21 -20.47 7.02
N ASP A 138 -3.48 -20.32 5.92
CA ASP A 138 -2.50 -21.29 5.44
C ASP A 138 -1.50 -21.74 6.52
N TYR A 139 -0.99 -20.83 7.34
CA TYR A 139 0.04 -21.12 8.33
C TYR A 139 -0.42 -22.06 9.46
N PHE A 140 -1.65 -21.90 9.95
CA PHE A 140 -2.18 -22.74 11.02
C PHE A 140 -3.11 -23.86 10.52
N SER A 141 -3.61 -23.76 9.29
CA SER A 141 -4.41 -24.80 8.65
C SER A 141 -3.56 -25.86 7.94
N ILE A 142 -2.26 -25.59 7.71
CA ILE A 142 -1.30 -26.51 7.08
C ILE A 142 -0.15 -26.83 8.04
N PRO A 143 0.29 -28.10 8.18
CA PRO A 143 1.42 -28.49 9.04
C PRO A 143 2.74 -27.74 8.75
N GLN A 144 3.40 -27.24 9.80
CA GLN A 144 4.62 -26.41 9.73
C GLN A 144 5.90 -27.12 10.19
N SER A 145 5.80 -28.29 10.82
CA SER A 145 6.96 -29.09 11.25
C SER A 145 7.82 -29.59 10.07
N SER A 146 9.13 -29.70 10.32
CA SER A 146 10.11 -30.22 9.33
C SER A 146 9.80 -31.64 8.88
N ASP A 147 9.27 -32.44 9.81
CA ASP A 147 9.02 -33.88 9.62
C ASP A 147 7.72 -34.13 8.83
N ALA A 148 6.87 -33.10 8.70
CA ALA A 148 5.60 -33.16 7.98
C ALA A 148 5.70 -32.73 6.50
N HIS A 149 6.88 -32.76 5.88
CA HIS A 149 7.07 -32.28 4.49
C HIS A 149 6.08 -32.90 3.49
N HIS A 150 5.85 -34.23 3.55
CA HIS A 150 4.90 -34.89 2.66
C HIS A 150 3.44 -34.47 2.91
N CYS A 151 3.04 -34.37 4.18
CA CYS A 151 1.72 -33.91 4.58
C CYS A 151 1.49 -32.45 4.16
N ARG A 152 2.49 -31.59 4.35
CA ARG A 152 2.47 -30.18 3.92
C ARG A 152 2.26 -30.06 2.43
N GLN A 153 3.01 -30.80 1.62
CA GLN A 153 2.89 -30.74 0.16
C GLN A 153 1.49 -31.21 -0.31
N THR A 154 0.94 -32.22 0.35
CA THR A 154 -0.41 -32.73 0.06
C THR A 154 -1.48 -31.70 0.46
N ALA A 155 -1.33 -31.03 1.61
CA ALA A 155 -2.23 -29.96 2.06
C ALA A 155 -2.15 -28.71 1.17
N ILE A 156 -0.97 -28.35 0.68
CA ILE A 156 -0.81 -27.26 -0.30
C ILE A 156 -1.57 -27.59 -1.59
N GLN A 157 -1.54 -28.86 -2.03
CA GLN A 157 -2.28 -29.30 -3.21
C GLN A 157 -3.81 -29.27 -3.05
N SER A 158 -4.32 -29.27 -1.83
CA SER A 158 -5.76 -29.20 -1.55
C SER A 158 -6.29 -27.77 -1.39
N ILE A 159 -5.43 -26.74 -1.47
CA ILE A 159 -5.84 -25.33 -1.33
C ILE A 159 -7.01 -24.98 -2.27
N PRO A 160 -7.00 -25.35 -3.57
CA PRO A 160 -8.15 -25.09 -4.45
C PRO A 160 -9.49 -25.62 -3.94
N GLU A 161 -9.48 -26.81 -3.35
CA GLU A 161 -10.68 -27.46 -2.80
C GLU A 161 -11.15 -26.75 -1.53
N ASN A 162 -10.22 -26.38 -0.65
CA ASN A 162 -10.51 -25.60 0.56
C ASN A 162 -11.13 -24.23 0.20
N VAL A 163 -10.56 -23.53 -0.79
CA VAL A 163 -11.11 -22.27 -1.31
C VAL A 163 -12.55 -22.45 -1.84
N ALA A 164 -12.81 -23.56 -2.54
CA ALA A 164 -14.12 -23.85 -3.08
C ALA A 164 -15.16 -24.07 -1.97
N ARG A 165 -14.78 -24.73 -0.87
CA ARG A 165 -15.64 -25.03 0.29
C ARG A 165 -15.93 -23.81 1.18
N CYS A 166 -15.16 -22.73 1.09
CA CYS A 166 -15.40 -21.52 1.87
C CYS A 166 -16.53 -20.64 1.31
N ASP A 167 -17.34 -20.07 2.20
CA ASP A 167 -18.36 -19.06 1.88
C ASP A 167 -17.75 -17.68 1.63
N PHE A 168 -16.66 -17.38 2.33
CA PHE A 168 -15.95 -16.10 2.25
C PHE A 168 -14.52 -16.32 1.78
N PHE A 169 -14.11 -15.59 0.74
CA PHE A 169 -12.73 -15.46 0.33
C PHE A 169 -12.27 -14.06 0.70
N VAL A 170 -11.45 -13.95 1.73
CA VAL A 170 -10.90 -12.69 2.22
C VAL A 170 -9.54 -12.45 1.59
N VAL A 171 -9.38 -11.30 0.97
CA VAL A 171 -8.08 -10.74 0.60
C VAL A 171 -7.69 -9.77 1.70
N LEU A 172 -6.73 -10.15 2.54
CA LEU A 172 -6.29 -9.38 3.70
C LEU A 172 -5.01 -8.61 3.36
N CYS A 173 -5.17 -7.32 3.05
CA CYS A 173 -4.08 -6.47 2.56
C CYS A 173 -4.04 -5.11 3.29
N PRO A 174 -3.83 -5.07 4.62
CA PRO A 174 -3.55 -3.81 5.30
C PRO A 174 -2.22 -3.22 4.83
N ALA A 175 -2.15 -1.88 4.81
CA ALA A 175 -0.93 -1.15 4.48
C ALA A 175 0.11 -1.31 5.61
N LEU A 176 0.95 -2.34 5.50
CA LEU A 176 1.98 -2.72 6.48
C LEU A 176 3.35 -2.81 5.80
N GLN A 177 4.41 -2.52 6.56
CA GLN A 177 5.78 -2.65 6.06
C GLN A 177 6.22 -4.11 6.16
N HIS A 178 6.88 -4.62 5.12
CA HIS A 178 7.54 -5.92 5.20
C HIS A 178 8.81 -5.79 6.08
N ASN A 179 9.01 -6.71 7.02
CA ASN A 179 10.09 -6.61 8.02
C ASN A 179 11.48 -6.70 7.39
N ASP A 180 11.63 -7.55 6.36
CA ASP A 180 12.93 -7.79 5.70
C ASP A 180 13.14 -6.97 4.42
N GLN A 181 12.12 -6.27 3.94
CA GLN A 181 12.14 -5.61 2.63
C GLN A 181 11.72 -4.15 2.77
N GLN A 182 12.32 -3.25 1.99
CA GLN A 182 11.90 -1.85 1.91
C GLN A 182 10.63 -1.70 1.04
N ARG A 183 9.59 -2.49 1.34
CA ARG A 183 8.34 -2.57 0.59
C ARG A 183 7.14 -2.49 1.54
N THR A 184 6.19 -1.65 1.21
CA THR A 184 4.87 -1.62 1.86
C THR A 184 3.93 -2.57 1.13
N LEU A 185 3.30 -3.46 1.87
CA LEU A 185 2.30 -4.40 1.36
C LEU A 185 0.97 -3.68 1.14
N SER A 186 0.30 -4.02 0.05
CA SER A 186 -0.99 -3.47 -0.36
C SER A 186 -1.71 -4.43 -1.30
N PHE A 187 -2.96 -4.12 -1.65
CA PHE A 187 -3.71 -4.89 -2.63
C PHE A 187 -2.98 -5.01 -3.98
N ALA A 188 -2.24 -3.97 -4.40
CA ALA A 188 -1.43 -4.03 -5.62
C ALA A 188 -0.33 -5.10 -5.52
N THR A 189 0.45 -5.07 -4.44
CA THR A 189 1.54 -6.03 -4.22
C THR A 189 1.04 -7.47 -4.01
N TRP A 190 -0.15 -7.63 -3.41
CA TRP A 190 -0.81 -8.94 -3.30
C TRP A 190 -1.15 -9.48 -4.70
N GLY A 191 -1.66 -8.60 -5.55
CA GLY A 191 -1.99 -8.89 -6.94
C GLY A 191 -0.78 -9.24 -7.79
N GLU A 192 0.46 -9.01 -7.35
CA GLU A 192 1.66 -9.42 -8.10
C GLU A 192 2.06 -10.88 -7.83
N ARG A 193 1.59 -11.52 -6.76
CA ARG A 193 2.06 -12.86 -6.37
C ARG A 193 1.34 -13.98 -7.12
N GLY A 194 2.08 -14.95 -7.64
CA GLY A 194 1.54 -16.10 -8.36
C GLY A 194 0.57 -16.95 -7.53
N TRP A 195 0.93 -17.24 -6.27
CA TRP A 195 0.08 -18.01 -5.33
C TRP A 195 -1.24 -17.29 -5.01
N CYS A 196 -1.21 -15.99 -4.71
CA CYS A 196 -2.41 -15.20 -4.44
C CYS A 196 -3.35 -15.13 -5.65
N ARG A 197 -2.79 -14.99 -6.86
CA ARG A 197 -3.55 -15.09 -8.11
C ARG A 197 -4.16 -16.47 -8.32
N MET A 198 -3.43 -17.55 -7.97
CA MET A 198 -3.94 -18.93 -8.03
C MET A 198 -5.11 -19.15 -7.07
N GLU A 199 -5.01 -18.68 -5.83
CA GLU A 199 -6.09 -18.76 -4.84
C GLU A 199 -7.35 -18.02 -5.32
N ARG A 200 -7.16 -16.83 -5.90
CA ARG A 200 -8.25 -16.09 -6.55
C ARG A 200 -8.84 -16.91 -7.70
N ALA A 201 -8.00 -17.45 -8.59
CA ALA A 201 -8.45 -18.30 -9.70
C ALA A 201 -9.23 -19.53 -9.21
N ALA A 202 -8.83 -20.14 -8.08
CA ALA A 202 -9.56 -21.23 -7.46
C ALA A 202 -10.97 -20.82 -7.01
N ARG A 203 -11.08 -19.61 -6.45
CA ARG A 203 -12.40 -19.06 -6.09
C ARG A 203 -13.29 -18.84 -7.30
N GLU A 204 -12.71 -18.40 -8.42
CA GLU A 204 -13.45 -18.11 -9.65
C GLU A 204 -13.87 -19.38 -10.41
N LEU A 205 -12.98 -20.36 -10.44
CA LEU A 205 -13.17 -21.66 -11.08
C LEU A 205 -13.92 -22.65 -10.18
N SER A 206 -14.18 -22.31 -8.92
CA SER A 206 -14.93 -23.15 -7.98
C SER A 206 -16.24 -23.64 -8.60
N THR A 207 -16.51 -24.93 -8.42
CA THR A 207 -17.76 -25.56 -8.83
C THR A 207 -18.90 -25.21 -7.87
N LEU A 208 -18.63 -24.78 -6.65
CA LEU A 208 -19.66 -24.39 -5.70
C LEU A 208 -20.16 -22.98 -6.07
N SER A 209 -21.49 -22.84 -6.19
CA SER A 209 -22.12 -21.56 -6.56
C SER A 209 -22.36 -20.71 -5.33
N GLY A 210 -21.91 -19.45 -5.36
CA GLY A 210 -22.18 -18.48 -4.30
C GLY A 210 -20.98 -18.21 -3.40
N GLY A 211 -21.10 -17.16 -2.58
CA GLY A 211 -20.11 -16.67 -1.63
C GLY A 211 -19.30 -15.46 -2.11
N TYR A 212 -18.59 -14.81 -1.19
CA TYR A 212 -18.15 -13.42 -1.35
C TYR A 212 -16.63 -13.30 -1.41
N ILE A 213 -16.13 -12.42 -2.26
CA ILE A 213 -14.74 -11.99 -2.22
C ILE A 213 -14.71 -10.66 -1.47
N ILE A 214 -14.08 -10.63 -0.30
CA ILE A 214 -14.03 -9.48 0.59
C ILE A 214 -12.59 -8.99 0.64
N LEU A 215 -12.34 -7.76 0.21
CA LEU A 215 -11.09 -7.07 0.42
C LEU A 215 -11.13 -6.35 1.77
N VAL A 216 -10.13 -6.60 2.61
CA VAL A 216 -9.94 -5.95 3.92
C VAL A 216 -8.63 -5.17 3.89
N GLU A 217 -8.75 -3.84 3.83
CA GLU A 217 -7.61 -2.90 3.82
C GLU A 217 -7.39 -2.30 5.22
N SER A 218 -8.43 -2.25 6.06
CA SER A 218 -8.35 -1.84 7.46
C SER A 218 -9.52 -2.39 8.28
N ALA A 219 -9.48 -2.15 9.60
CA ALA A 219 -10.56 -2.51 10.54
C ALA A 219 -11.93 -1.90 10.18
N THR A 220 -11.95 -0.77 9.46
CA THR A 220 -13.18 -0.06 9.07
C THR A 220 -13.40 0.00 7.56
N HIS A 221 -12.42 -0.44 6.76
CA HIS A 221 -12.47 -0.39 5.31
C HIS A 221 -12.52 -1.80 4.71
N GLN A 222 -13.75 -2.27 4.50
CA GLN A 222 -14.02 -3.52 3.78
C GLN A 222 -14.79 -3.27 2.49
N ARG A 223 -14.47 -4.02 1.43
CA ARG A 223 -15.12 -3.90 0.12
C ARG A 223 -15.36 -5.26 -0.49
N LEU A 224 -16.52 -5.43 -1.13
CA LEU A 224 -16.75 -6.60 -1.98
C LEU A 224 -16.00 -6.44 -3.30
N MET A 225 -15.27 -7.45 -3.75
CA MET A 225 -14.60 -7.39 -5.04
C MET A 225 -15.56 -7.83 -6.16
N GLY A 226 -15.59 -7.05 -7.25
CA GLY A 226 -16.29 -7.42 -8.49
C GLY A 226 -15.49 -8.41 -9.34
N THR A 227 -16.15 -9.02 -10.32
CA THR A 227 -15.54 -10.05 -11.20
C THR A 227 -14.78 -9.47 -12.40
N THR A 228 -14.44 -8.19 -12.42
CA THR A 228 -13.90 -7.50 -13.61
C THR A 228 -12.39 -7.68 -13.82
N ASN A 229 -11.60 -7.88 -12.76
CA ASN A 229 -10.14 -8.01 -12.85
C ASN A 229 -9.66 -9.44 -13.19
N LYS A 230 -10.58 -10.35 -13.51
CA LYS A 230 -10.26 -11.78 -13.73
C LYS A 230 -9.45 -12.04 -15.00
N PHE A 231 -9.56 -11.16 -16.00
CA PHE A 231 -9.10 -11.44 -17.36
C PHE A 231 -7.66 -10.99 -17.66
N THR A 232 -7.03 -10.23 -16.77
CA THR A 232 -5.70 -9.63 -17.01
C THR A 232 -4.60 -10.22 -16.13
N ASP A 233 -4.96 -10.97 -15.09
CA ASP A 233 -4.08 -11.34 -13.97
C ASP A 233 -3.98 -12.87 -13.82
N ALA A 234 -3.44 -13.56 -14.83
CA ALA A 234 -3.25 -15.01 -14.78
C ALA A 234 -2.27 -15.38 -13.65
N PRO A 235 -2.43 -16.54 -12.98
CA PRO A 235 -1.49 -17.02 -11.97
C PRO A 235 -0.03 -17.08 -12.43
N GLY A 236 0.22 -17.46 -13.69
CA GLY A 236 1.58 -17.53 -14.23
C GLY A 236 2.23 -16.17 -14.49
N ASP A 237 1.47 -15.08 -14.55
CA ASP A 237 2.06 -13.74 -14.69
C ASP A 237 2.59 -13.19 -13.35
N GLY A 238 2.37 -13.91 -12.25
CA GLY A 238 2.78 -13.47 -10.93
C GLY A 238 4.24 -13.79 -10.58
N GLU A 239 4.75 -13.12 -9.56
CA GLU A 239 6.04 -13.36 -8.92
C GLU A 239 5.97 -14.62 -8.04
N PHE A 240 7.03 -15.43 -8.11
CA PHE A 240 7.19 -16.66 -7.35
C PHE A 240 8.48 -16.61 -6.54
N THR A 241 8.42 -16.96 -5.25
CA THR A 241 9.63 -17.14 -4.44
C THR A 241 10.47 -18.30 -4.98
N PHE A 242 9.81 -19.38 -5.41
CA PHE A 242 10.43 -20.53 -6.05
C PHE A 242 9.76 -20.77 -7.41
N ASP A 243 10.50 -20.56 -8.50
CA ASP A 243 9.92 -20.70 -9.85
C ASP A 243 9.42 -22.13 -10.15
N ALA A 244 9.94 -23.15 -9.44
CA ALA A 244 9.45 -24.53 -9.51
C ALA A 244 7.96 -24.68 -9.13
N ASP A 245 7.40 -23.77 -8.33
CA ASP A 245 5.98 -23.77 -7.95
C ASP A 245 5.06 -23.55 -9.15
N ARG A 246 5.55 -22.88 -10.21
CA ARG A 246 4.81 -22.59 -11.44
C ARG A 246 4.24 -23.86 -12.07
N VAL A 247 4.99 -24.96 -12.04
CA VAL A 247 4.56 -26.28 -12.56
C VAL A 247 3.45 -26.86 -11.68
N GLY A 248 3.57 -26.73 -10.36
CA GLY A 248 2.54 -27.14 -9.40
C GLY A 248 1.23 -26.40 -9.62
N ILE A 249 1.29 -25.06 -9.69
CA ILE A 249 0.15 -24.19 -9.97
C ILE A 249 -0.46 -24.50 -11.33
N GLY A 250 0.36 -24.71 -12.37
CA GLY A 250 -0.09 -25.13 -13.68
C GLY A 250 -1.02 -26.33 -13.64
N ARG A 251 -0.61 -27.41 -12.95
CA ARG A 251 -1.43 -28.62 -12.79
C ARG A 251 -2.74 -28.33 -12.06
N MET A 252 -2.70 -27.58 -10.96
CA MET A 252 -3.89 -27.20 -10.19
C MET A 252 -4.89 -26.41 -11.05
N VAL A 253 -4.40 -25.39 -11.78
CA VAL A 253 -5.23 -24.54 -12.64
C VAL A 253 -5.89 -25.35 -13.74
N THR A 254 -5.14 -26.19 -14.45
CA THR A 254 -5.69 -27.07 -15.50
C THR A 254 -6.79 -27.98 -14.95
N GLN A 255 -6.59 -28.56 -13.77
CA GLN A 255 -7.57 -29.41 -13.10
C GLN A 255 -8.84 -28.65 -12.69
N MET A 256 -8.70 -27.41 -12.20
CA MET A 256 -9.83 -26.54 -11.86
C MET A 256 -10.65 -26.16 -13.10
N VAL A 257 -9.97 -25.75 -14.18
CA VAL A 257 -10.62 -25.44 -15.47
C VAL A 257 -11.36 -26.67 -15.99
N TRP A 258 -10.72 -27.84 -15.97
CA TRP A 258 -11.34 -29.10 -16.39
C TRP A 258 -12.62 -29.40 -15.59
N SER A 259 -12.55 -29.31 -14.26
CA SER A 259 -13.70 -29.53 -13.37
C SER A 259 -14.84 -28.55 -13.63
N LYS A 260 -14.52 -27.27 -13.86
CA LYS A 260 -15.50 -26.23 -14.16
C LYS A 260 -16.17 -26.42 -15.52
N LEU A 261 -15.41 -26.83 -16.54
CA LEU A 261 -15.94 -27.17 -17.86
C LEU A 261 -16.94 -28.33 -17.77
N LEU A 262 -16.59 -29.41 -17.05
CA LEU A 262 -17.50 -30.53 -16.81
C LEU A 262 -18.77 -30.09 -16.10
N ARG A 263 -18.65 -29.24 -15.08
CA ARG A 263 -19.83 -28.69 -14.39
C ARG A 263 -20.76 -27.93 -15.34
N TYR A 264 -20.23 -27.08 -16.21
CA TYR A 264 -21.05 -26.35 -17.18
C TYR A 264 -21.79 -27.30 -18.13
N LEU A 265 -21.12 -28.37 -18.58
CA LEU A 265 -21.77 -29.40 -19.39
C LEU A 265 -22.90 -30.09 -18.62
N ASP A 266 -22.66 -30.53 -17.38
CA ASP A 266 -23.65 -31.22 -16.55
C ASP A 266 -24.88 -30.35 -16.27
N HIS A 267 -24.71 -29.03 -16.15
CA HIS A 267 -25.81 -28.07 -15.96
C HIS A 267 -26.44 -27.59 -17.29
N GLY A 268 -25.90 -27.99 -18.45
CA GLY A 268 -26.37 -27.54 -19.76
C GLY A 268 -26.03 -26.08 -20.08
N ASP A 269 -25.09 -25.46 -19.36
CA ASP A 269 -24.64 -24.09 -19.59
C ASP A 269 -23.57 -24.04 -20.70
N PHE A 270 -24.00 -24.33 -21.92
CA PHE A 270 -23.10 -24.46 -23.05
C PHE A 270 -22.44 -23.15 -23.48
N HIS A 271 -23.04 -21.99 -23.16
CA HIS A 271 -22.43 -20.70 -23.48
C HIS A 271 -21.20 -20.45 -22.59
N ASN A 272 -21.33 -20.61 -21.27
CA ASN A 272 -20.18 -20.46 -20.37
C ASN A 272 -19.15 -21.57 -20.54
N TYR A 273 -19.56 -22.79 -20.91
CA TYR A 273 -18.65 -23.85 -21.34
C TYR A 273 -17.76 -23.39 -22.50
N ARG A 274 -18.34 -22.91 -23.62
CA ARG A 274 -17.58 -22.43 -24.78
C ARG A 274 -16.70 -21.25 -24.41
N PHE A 275 -17.23 -20.31 -23.64
CA PHE A 275 -16.46 -19.14 -23.21
C PHE A 275 -15.23 -19.55 -22.42
N LEU A 276 -15.36 -20.42 -21.41
CA LEU A 276 -14.22 -20.91 -20.62
C LEU A 276 -13.25 -21.73 -21.47
N LEU A 277 -13.75 -22.65 -22.30
CA LEU A 277 -12.91 -23.48 -23.17
C LEU A 277 -12.02 -22.63 -24.07
N ASN A 278 -12.54 -21.52 -24.61
CA ASN A 278 -11.77 -20.68 -25.52
C ASN A 278 -10.98 -19.56 -24.82
N SER A 279 -11.25 -19.23 -23.56
CA SER A 279 -10.53 -18.16 -22.85
C SER A 279 -9.52 -18.66 -21.82
N HIS A 280 -9.61 -19.92 -21.37
CA HIS A 280 -8.79 -20.41 -20.24
C HIS A 280 -7.28 -20.25 -20.47
N SER A 281 -6.81 -20.45 -21.70
CA SER A 281 -5.38 -20.30 -22.01
C SER A 281 -4.87 -18.88 -21.76
N SER A 282 -5.63 -17.86 -22.19
CA SER A 282 -5.23 -16.45 -22.03
C SER A 282 -5.53 -15.89 -20.63
N VAL A 283 -6.53 -16.45 -19.94
CA VAL A 283 -7.02 -15.94 -18.65
C VAL A 283 -6.38 -16.63 -17.45
N TYR A 284 -6.21 -17.95 -17.51
CA TYR A 284 -5.79 -18.77 -16.37
C TYR A 284 -4.44 -19.47 -16.58
N CYS A 285 -4.14 -19.90 -17.80
CA CYS A 285 -2.89 -20.64 -18.07
C CYS A 285 -1.74 -19.78 -18.59
N HIS A 286 -1.95 -18.47 -18.79
CA HIS A 286 -0.89 -17.59 -19.29
C HIS A 286 0.28 -17.53 -18.29
N GLY A 287 1.51 -17.65 -18.82
CA GLY A 287 2.73 -17.73 -18.01
C GLY A 287 2.92 -19.05 -17.25
N LEU A 288 2.04 -20.04 -17.42
CA LEU A 288 2.19 -21.39 -16.90
C LEU A 288 2.66 -22.31 -18.03
N ASP A 289 3.70 -23.11 -17.80
CA ASP A 289 4.20 -24.10 -18.76
C ASP A 289 3.27 -25.33 -18.79
N VAL A 290 2.06 -25.13 -19.31
CA VAL A 290 1.01 -26.14 -19.42
C VAL A 290 0.38 -26.12 -20.80
N GLU A 291 0.10 -27.31 -21.32
CA GLU A 291 -0.64 -27.44 -22.57
C GLU A 291 -2.10 -27.00 -22.38
N PRO A 292 -2.65 -26.18 -23.30
CA PRO A 292 -4.06 -25.81 -23.27
C PRO A 292 -4.98 -27.02 -23.38
N ILE A 293 -6.17 -26.91 -22.77
CA ILE A 293 -7.21 -27.92 -22.91
C ILE A 293 -7.84 -27.80 -24.30
N ASP A 294 -7.40 -28.66 -25.21
CA ASP A 294 -7.89 -28.73 -26.59
C ASP A 294 -9.36 -29.18 -26.72
N GLY A 295 -9.91 -29.80 -25.67
CA GLY A 295 -11.30 -30.23 -25.63
C GLY A 295 -11.52 -31.48 -24.78
N ILE A 296 -12.75 -31.64 -24.30
CA ILE A 296 -13.14 -32.70 -23.35
C ILE A 296 -14.31 -33.56 -23.85
N VAL A 297 -14.82 -33.26 -25.04
CA VAL A 297 -16.00 -33.91 -25.62
C VAL A 297 -15.54 -35.09 -26.48
N PRO A 298 -15.87 -36.35 -26.11
CA PRO A 298 -15.47 -37.53 -26.86
C PRO A 298 -16.27 -37.68 -28.16
N GLY A 299 -15.97 -38.72 -28.94
CA GLY A 299 -16.76 -39.08 -30.13
C GLY A 299 -16.60 -38.13 -31.31
N PHE A 300 -15.41 -37.52 -31.46
CA PHE A 300 -15.11 -36.70 -32.64
C PHE A 300 -15.00 -37.59 -33.88
N HIS A 301 -15.82 -37.32 -34.88
CA HIS A 301 -15.78 -37.97 -36.18
C HIS A 301 -15.91 -36.92 -37.28
N THR A 302 -15.01 -36.94 -38.25
CA THR A 302 -15.08 -36.09 -39.44
C THR A 302 -14.86 -36.92 -40.72
N ARG A 303 -15.38 -36.42 -41.84
CA ARG A 303 -15.09 -36.92 -43.19
C ARG A 303 -13.85 -36.27 -43.80
N THR A 304 -13.33 -35.22 -43.18
CA THR A 304 -12.15 -34.49 -43.63
C THR A 304 -10.90 -35.29 -43.33
N ASP A 305 -10.14 -35.64 -44.37
CA ASP A 305 -8.86 -36.33 -44.22
C ASP A 305 -7.77 -35.34 -43.79
N PRO A 306 -7.12 -35.52 -42.62
CA PRO A 306 -6.08 -34.61 -42.14
C PRO A 306 -4.85 -34.56 -43.04
N SER A 307 -4.62 -35.54 -43.91
CA SER A 307 -3.53 -35.51 -44.90
C SER A 307 -3.84 -34.63 -46.11
N VAL A 308 -5.12 -34.37 -46.40
CA VAL A 308 -5.59 -33.61 -47.56
C VAL A 308 -6.00 -32.19 -47.19
N ASP A 309 -6.77 -32.02 -46.11
CA ASP A 309 -7.16 -30.71 -45.57
C ASP A 309 -6.92 -30.66 -44.05
N PRO A 310 -5.66 -30.47 -43.62
CA PRO A 310 -5.32 -30.36 -42.19
C PRO A 310 -6.10 -29.24 -41.48
N HIS A 311 -6.31 -28.11 -42.16
CA HIS A 311 -7.01 -26.95 -41.60
C HIS A 311 -8.50 -27.23 -41.39
N GLY A 312 -9.14 -27.92 -42.35
CA GLY A 312 -10.52 -28.40 -42.23
C GLY A 312 -10.69 -29.42 -41.11
N PHE A 313 -9.76 -30.36 -40.95
CA PHE A 313 -9.80 -31.34 -39.86
C PHE A 313 -9.75 -30.66 -38.48
N ILE A 314 -8.85 -29.68 -38.32
CA ILE A 314 -8.72 -28.90 -37.08
C ILE A 314 -9.97 -28.05 -36.83
N LEU A 315 -10.53 -27.43 -37.89
CA LEU A 315 -11.79 -26.70 -37.82
C LEU A 315 -12.96 -27.60 -37.39
N ASP A 316 -13.09 -28.80 -37.96
CA ASP A 316 -14.13 -29.75 -37.58
C ASP A 316 -13.99 -30.19 -36.13
N ARG A 317 -12.76 -30.42 -35.66
CA ARG A 317 -12.47 -30.74 -34.26
C ARG A 317 -12.87 -29.59 -33.34
N PHE A 318 -12.51 -28.36 -33.71
CA PHE A 318 -12.89 -27.16 -32.98
C PHE A 318 -14.40 -27.00 -32.86
N LEU A 319 -15.14 -27.16 -33.97
CA LEU A 319 -16.59 -27.10 -34.00
C LEU A 319 -17.21 -28.20 -33.12
N HIS A 320 -16.69 -29.43 -33.18
CA HIS A 320 -17.13 -30.54 -32.33
C HIS A 320 -16.94 -30.27 -30.85
N GLN A 321 -15.75 -29.83 -30.44
CA GLN A 321 -15.45 -29.51 -29.03
C GLN A 321 -16.28 -28.33 -28.53
N ASN A 322 -16.57 -27.35 -29.40
CA ASN A 322 -17.49 -26.27 -29.09
C ASN A 322 -18.97 -26.68 -29.27
N GLY A 323 -19.30 -27.88 -29.72
CA GLY A 323 -20.67 -28.28 -30.03
C GLY A 323 -21.41 -27.37 -30.98
N LEU A 324 -20.71 -26.81 -31.96
CA LEU A 324 -21.25 -26.02 -33.07
C LEU A 324 -21.33 -26.93 -34.30
N ARG A 325 -22.42 -26.85 -35.04
CA ARG A 325 -22.68 -27.69 -36.22
C ARG A 325 -22.15 -27.08 -37.50
N THR A 326 -22.06 -25.76 -37.56
CA THR A 326 -21.64 -25.03 -38.76
C THR A 326 -20.78 -23.83 -38.43
N ILE A 327 -20.01 -23.35 -39.41
CA ILE A 327 -19.17 -22.16 -39.31
C ILE A 327 -19.97 -20.84 -39.20
N PHE A 328 -21.29 -20.88 -39.36
CA PHE A 328 -22.18 -19.71 -39.29
C PHE A 328 -23.14 -19.75 -38.09
N GLU A 329 -23.12 -20.84 -37.31
CA GLU A 329 -24.00 -21.00 -36.17
C GLU A 329 -23.69 -19.96 -35.08
N ARG A 330 -24.73 -19.51 -34.38
CA ARG A 330 -24.58 -18.67 -33.19
C ARG A 330 -25.06 -19.45 -32.00
N ASP A 331 -24.31 -19.40 -30.91
CA ASP A 331 -24.75 -20.03 -29.67
C ASP A 331 -25.92 -19.28 -29.01
N SER A 332 -26.37 -19.74 -27.85
CA SER A 332 -27.47 -19.11 -27.09
C SER A 332 -27.15 -17.68 -26.61
N GLY A 333 -25.86 -17.36 -26.44
CA GLY A 333 -25.35 -16.00 -26.18
C GLY A 333 -25.20 -15.15 -27.44
N GLY A 334 -25.45 -15.71 -28.63
CA GLY A 334 -25.33 -15.00 -29.90
C GLY A 334 -23.91 -14.93 -30.46
N TRP A 335 -22.99 -15.77 -29.99
CA TRP A 335 -21.58 -15.75 -30.38
C TRP A 335 -21.32 -16.67 -31.58
N PRO A 336 -20.67 -16.18 -32.65
CA PRO A 336 -20.27 -16.98 -33.80
C PRO A 336 -18.90 -17.69 -33.59
N PRO A 337 -18.61 -18.79 -34.33
CA PRO A 337 -17.34 -19.51 -34.25
C PRO A 337 -16.09 -18.63 -34.38
N VAL A 338 -16.12 -17.63 -35.26
CA VAL A 338 -14.99 -16.72 -35.49
C VAL A 338 -14.61 -15.94 -34.22
N CYS A 339 -15.56 -15.60 -33.36
CA CYS A 339 -15.28 -14.93 -32.09
C CYS A 339 -14.61 -15.88 -31.08
N PHE A 340 -15.00 -17.16 -31.05
CA PHE A 340 -14.38 -18.17 -30.20
C PHE A 340 -12.95 -18.54 -30.68
N ALA A 341 -12.74 -18.63 -32.00
CA ALA A 341 -11.42 -18.85 -32.58
C ALA A 341 -10.46 -17.67 -32.29
N ALA A 342 -10.97 -16.43 -32.37
CA ALA A 342 -10.24 -15.23 -31.99
C ALA A 342 -9.92 -15.18 -30.47
N MET A 343 -10.83 -15.65 -29.62
CA MET A 343 -10.66 -15.74 -28.17
C MET A 343 -9.60 -16.78 -27.75
N SER A 344 -9.49 -17.90 -28.47
CA SER A 344 -8.53 -18.97 -28.19
C SER A 344 -7.16 -18.77 -28.82
N ASN A 345 -6.96 -17.66 -29.55
CA ASN A 345 -5.77 -17.43 -30.39
C ASN A 345 -5.47 -18.58 -31.36
N ASN A 346 -6.47 -19.37 -31.76
CA ASN A 346 -6.27 -20.50 -32.65
C ASN A 346 -6.21 -20.02 -34.10
N LEU A 347 -5.01 -19.64 -34.53
CA LEU A 347 -4.77 -19.06 -35.86
C LEU A 347 -5.15 -20.02 -36.99
N VAL A 348 -4.96 -21.32 -36.80
CA VAL A 348 -5.29 -22.33 -37.81
C VAL A 348 -6.80 -22.39 -38.03
N VAL A 349 -7.60 -22.45 -36.95
CA VAL A 349 -9.06 -22.40 -37.03
C VAL A 349 -9.52 -21.05 -37.58
N LEU A 350 -8.93 -19.95 -37.12
CA LEU A 350 -9.29 -18.61 -37.56
C LEU A 350 -9.04 -18.42 -39.07
N GLN A 351 -7.88 -18.87 -39.57
CA GLN A 351 -7.57 -18.87 -41.00
C GLN A 351 -8.53 -19.78 -41.78
N ALA A 352 -8.79 -21.00 -41.29
CA ALA A 352 -9.70 -21.94 -41.94
C ALA A 352 -11.14 -21.39 -42.10
N LEU A 353 -11.61 -20.61 -41.13
CA LEU A 353 -12.89 -19.89 -41.20
C LEU A 353 -12.86 -18.79 -42.26
N LEU A 354 -11.79 -17.99 -42.29
CA LEU A 354 -11.62 -16.89 -43.24
C LEU A 354 -11.49 -17.39 -44.69
N ASP A 355 -10.76 -18.48 -44.92
CA ASP A 355 -10.63 -19.14 -46.23
C ASP A 355 -11.98 -19.62 -46.77
N ARG A 356 -12.88 -20.02 -45.86
CA ARG A 356 -14.26 -20.42 -46.14
C ARG A 356 -15.23 -19.21 -46.24
N ARG A 357 -14.69 -18.00 -46.39
CA ARG A 357 -15.41 -16.74 -46.58
C ARG A 357 -16.38 -16.39 -45.45
N VAL A 358 -16.07 -16.79 -44.22
CA VAL A 358 -16.75 -16.24 -43.04
C VAL A 358 -16.47 -14.73 -42.99
N ASP A 359 -17.52 -13.93 -42.85
CA ASP A 359 -17.37 -12.49 -42.70
C ASP A 359 -16.58 -12.18 -41.42
N VAL A 360 -15.41 -11.56 -41.59
CA VAL A 360 -14.50 -11.17 -40.53
C VAL A 360 -15.13 -10.20 -39.52
N ASN A 361 -16.16 -9.47 -39.94
CA ASN A 361 -16.88 -8.48 -39.11
C ASN A 361 -18.16 -9.05 -38.48
N GLN A 362 -18.35 -10.37 -38.46
CA GLN A 362 -19.42 -10.95 -37.67
C GLN A 362 -19.30 -10.53 -36.20
N VAL A 363 -20.44 -10.15 -35.64
CA VAL A 363 -20.52 -9.63 -34.28
C VAL A 363 -21.33 -10.52 -33.36
N THR A 364 -21.09 -10.49 -32.05
CA THR A 364 -21.99 -11.08 -31.05
C THR A 364 -23.36 -10.40 -31.07
N THR A 365 -24.46 -11.08 -30.70
CA THR A 365 -25.80 -10.46 -30.70
C THR A 365 -26.34 -10.09 -29.32
N LYS A 366 -25.90 -10.77 -28.25
CA LYS A 366 -26.27 -10.44 -26.87
C LYS A 366 -25.05 -9.97 -26.09
N SER A 367 -25.29 -9.16 -25.06
CA SER A 367 -24.25 -8.79 -24.09
C SER A 367 -23.95 -9.95 -23.15
N LYS A 368 -22.75 -9.94 -22.58
CA LYS A 368 -22.31 -10.80 -21.48
C LYS A 368 -21.84 -9.92 -20.32
N PRO A 369 -22.76 -9.48 -19.44
CA PRO A 369 -22.46 -8.52 -18.38
C PRO A 369 -21.37 -9.00 -17.41
N GLU A 370 -21.27 -10.31 -17.16
CA GLU A 370 -20.31 -10.90 -16.21
C GLU A 370 -18.85 -10.71 -16.67
N ALA A 371 -18.65 -10.61 -17.98
CA ALA A 371 -17.36 -10.32 -18.60
C ALA A 371 -17.22 -8.84 -19.04
N SER A 372 -18.21 -8.00 -18.77
CA SER A 372 -18.31 -6.62 -19.29
C SER A 372 -18.25 -6.55 -20.82
N PHE A 373 -18.85 -7.52 -21.51
CA PHE A 373 -18.89 -7.54 -22.97
C PHE A 373 -20.24 -7.02 -23.49
N PRO A 374 -20.27 -5.94 -24.29
CA PRO A 374 -21.49 -5.51 -24.95
C PRO A 374 -21.94 -6.49 -26.03
N ALA A 375 -23.19 -6.33 -26.46
CA ALA A 375 -23.62 -6.89 -27.74
C ALA A 375 -22.82 -6.26 -28.90
N LYS A 376 -22.89 -6.85 -30.08
CA LYS A 376 -22.22 -6.37 -31.30
C LYS A 376 -20.68 -6.34 -31.23
N MET A 377 -20.07 -7.14 -30.37
CA MET A 377 -18.60 -7.26 -30.30
C MET A 377 -18.07 -8.03 -31.52
N THR A 378 -17.05 -7.52 -32.21
CA THR A 378 -16.39 -8.20 -33.34
C THR A 378 -15.33 -9.21 -32.88
N ALA A 379 -14.93 -10.13 -33.75
CA ALA A 379 -13.77 -11.01 -33.49
C ALA A 379 -12.48 -10.22 -33.18
N LEU A 380 -12.28 -9.08 -33.86
CA LEU A 380 -11.13 -8.18 -33.61
C LEU A 380 -11.19 -7.59 -32.19
N GLY A 381 -12.37 -7.15 -31.74
CA GLY A 381 -12.56 -6.67 -30.38
C GLY A 381 -12.30 -7.75 -29.32
N VAL A 382 -12.78 -8.97 -29.56
CA VAL A 382 -12.52 -10.13 -28.69
C VAL A 382 -11.02 -10.45 -28.60
N ALA A 383 -10.33 -10.63 -29.72
CA ALA A 383 -8.88 -10.90 -29.72
C ALA A 383 -8.08 -9.79 -29.04
N SER A 384 -8.48 -8.53 -29.26
CA SER A 384 -7.84 -7.36 -28.65
C SER A 384 -7.94 -7.36 -27.12
N PHE A 385 -9.11 -7.73 -26.57
CA PHE A 385 -9.34 -7.84 -25.13
C PHE A 385 -8.49 -8.94 -24.49
N PHE A 386 -8.43 -10.13 -25.09
CA PHE A 386 -7.70 -11.28 -24.54
C PHE A 386 -6.19 -11.25 -24.80
N ARG A 387 -5.65 -10.15 -25.34
CA ARG A 387 -4.22 -9.99 -25.68
C ARG A 387 -3.71 -10.97 -26.74
N ASN A 388 -4.60 -11.49 -27.57
CA ASN A 388 -4.29 -12.46 -28.63
C ASN A 388 -3.80 -11.72 -29.88
N ASN A 389 -2.59 -11.20 -29.81
CA ASN A 389 -2.06 -10.28 -30.82
C ASN A 389 -1.86 -10.92 -32.20
N ASP A 390 -1.54 -12.21 -32.26
CA ASP A 390 -1.45 -12.92 -33.53
C ASP A 390 -2.81 -12.98 -34.24
N ALA A 391 -3.88 -13.25 -33.48
CA ALA A 391 -5.25 -13.19 -34.00
C ALA A 391 -5.64 -11.76 -34.41
N VAL A 392 -5.21 -10.74 -33.65
CA VAL A 392 -5.42 -9.32 -34.03
C VAL A 392 -4.76 -9.04 -35.39
N GLU A 393 -3.49 -9.40 -35.57
CA GLU A 393 -2.78 -9.21 -36.84
C GLU A 393 -3.47 -9.94 -38.00
N LEU A 394 -3.87 -11.19 -37.78
CA LEU A 394 -4.54 -11.99 -38.80
C LEU A 394 -5.87 -11.35 -39.25
N LEU A 395 -6.68 -10.91 -38.29
CA LEU A 395 -7.95 -10.24 -38.55
C LEU A 395 -7.75 -8.90 -39.28
N LEU A 396 -6.72 -8.13 -38.91
CA LEU A 396 -6.37 -6.88 -39.60
C LEU A 396 -5.93 -7.13 -41.05
N ARG A 397 -5.12 -8.16 -41.31
CA ARG A 397 -4.74 -8.59 -42.67
C ARG A 397 -5.96 -9.02 -43.48
N ALA A 398 -6.93 -9.67 -42.83
CA ALA A 398 -8.23 -10.03 -43.40
C ALA A 398 -9.21 -8.83 -43.53
N ARG A 399 -8.75 -7.60 -43.33
CA ARG A 399 -9.51 -6.34 -43.48
C ARG A 399 -10.67 -6.18 -42.48
N ALA A 400 -10.51 -6.68 -41.25
CA ALA A 400 -11.41 -6.37 -40.16
C ALA A 400 -11.58 -4.85 -39.95
N HIS A 401 -12.81 -4.41 -39.70
CA HIS A 401 -13.12 -3.01 -39.47
C HIS A 401 -12.69 -2.57 -38.06
N VAL A 402 -11.55 -1.89 -37.99
CA VAL A 402 -10.91 -1.41 -36.74
C VAL A 402 -11.83 -0.55 -35.88
N ASN A 403 -12.62 0.32 -36.51
CA ASN A 403 -13.53 1.25 -35.84
C ASN A 403 -14.99 0.79 -35.84
N TYR A 404 -15.25 -0.50 -36.06
CA TYR A 404 -16.61 -1.06 -35.97
C TYR A 404 -17.15 -0.85 -34.56
N LYS A 405 -18.36 -0.30 -34.46
CA LYS A 405 -18.99 0.06 -33.20
C LYS A 405 -19.75 -1.11 -32.60
N ASP A 406 -19.35 -1.51 -31.40
CA ASP A 406 -20.12 -2.45 -30.58
C ASP A 406 -21.40 -1.80 -30.01
N GLY A 407 -22.11 -2.52 -29.15
CA GLY A 407 -23.36 -2.08 -28.51
C GLY A 407 -23.19 -0.90 -27.55
N TRP A 408 -21.97 -0.57 -27.14
CA TRP A 408 -21.64 0.65 -26.40
C TRP A 408 -21.08 1.74 -27.32
N GLY A 409 -20.89 1.48 -28.61
CA GLY A 409 -20.24 2.41 -29.52
C GLY A 409 -18.70 2.37 -29.45
N SER A 410 -18.12 1.38 -28.79
CA SER A 410 -16.67 1.18 -28.70
C SER A 410 -16.13 0.57 -29.99
N GLY A 411 -14.90 0.94 -30.38
CA GLY A 411 -14.13 0.31 -31.45
C GLY A 411 -13.12 -0.67 -30.88
N ALA A 412 -12.34 -1.38 -31.71
CA ALA A 412 -11.41 -2.42 -31.23
C ALA A 412 -10.30 -1.91 -30.28
N LEU A 413 -10.00 -0.60 -30.31
CA LEU A 413 -9.04 0.01 -29.39
C LEU A 413 -9.53 0.04 -27.95
N HIS A 414 -10.84 0.14 -27.71
CA HIS A 414 -11.42 0.09 -26.37
C HIS A 414 -11.17 -1.25 -25.66
N PRO A 415 -11.54 -2.43 -26.22
CA PRO A 415 -11.21 -3.71 -25.59
C PRO A 415 -9.70 -3.93 -25.44
N ALA A 416 -8.84 -3.45 -26.36
CA ALA A 416 -7.39 -3.49 -26.16
C ALA A 416 -6.94 -2.73 -24.90
N CYS A 417 -7.54 -1.55 -24.67
CA CYS A 417 -7.30 -0.74 -23.48
C CYS A 417 -7.88 -1.39 -22.20
N ALA A 418 -9.03 -2.05 -22.30
CA ALA A 418 -9.66 -2.73 -21.17
C ALA A 418 -8.94 -4.02 -20.74
N GLY A 419 -8.34 -4.73 -21.70
CA GLY A 419 -7.59 -5.97 -21.49
C GLY A 419 -6.09 -5.78 -21.21
N ASP A 420 -5.66 -4.54 -20.95
CA ASP A 420 -4.25 -4.17 -20.76
C ASP A 420 -3.31 -4.70 -21.86
N ASN A 421 -3.68 -4.50 -23.12
CA ASN A 421 -2.98 -5.01 -24.30
C ASN A 421 -2.13 -3.92 -25.02
N PRO A 422 -0.87 -3.66 -24.59
CA PRO A 422 -0.04 -2.63 -25.23
C PRO A 422 0.28 -2.95 -26.70
N LEU A 423 0.56 -4.22 -27.04
CA LEU A 423 0.85 -4.59 -28.43
C LEU A 423 -0.40 -4.47 -29.32
N GLY A 424 -1.57 -4.85 -28.83
CA GLY A 424 -2.84 -4.61 -29.53
C GLY A 424 -3.11 -3.13 -29.76
N VAL A 425 -2.84 -2.28 -28.76
CA VAL A 425 -2.92 -0.80 -28.91
C VAL A 425 -2.02 -0.34 -30.06
N ARG A 426 -0.76 -0.80 -30.13
CA ARG A 426 0.13 -0.48 -31.26
C ARG A 426 -0.46 -0.93 -32.59
N LEU A 427 -0.81 -2.21 -32.72
CA LEU A 427 -1.31 -2.79 -33.98
C LEU A 427 -2.55 -2.05 -34.48
N LEU A 428 -3.50 -1.76 -33.59
CA LEU A 428 -4.73 -1.07 -33.93
C LEU A 428 -4.49 0.40 -34.31
N CYS A 429 -3.60 1.11 -33.61
CA CYS A 429 -3.20 2.46 -33.98
C CYS A 429 -2.53 2.52 -35.36
N HIS A 430 -1.64 1.57 -35.68
CA HIS A 430 -1.06 1.43 -37.02
C HIS A 430 -2.13 1.16 -38.08
N ALA A 431 -3.17 0.40 -37.72
CA ALA A 431 -4.35 0.17 -38.56
C ALA A 431 -5.38 1.34 -38.53
N ARG A 432 -4.98 2.53 -38.07
CA ARG A 432 -5.79 3.76 -38.03
C ARG A 432 -7.04 3.68 -37.14
N ALA A 433 -6.92 3.02 -35.98
CA ALA A 433 -7.93 3.10 -34.93
C ALA A 433 -8.13 4.55 -34.48
N ASN A 434 -9.38 4.93 -34.23
CA ASN A 434 -9.72 6.25 -33.72
C ASN A 434 -9.49 6.34 -32.22
N VAL A 435 -8.34 6.90 -31.82
CA VAL A 435 -7.92 7.10 -30.42
C VAL A 435 -8.85 8.01 -29.61
N ASN A 436 -9.71 8.79 -30.26
CA ASN A 436 -10.65 9.71 -29.63
C ASN A 436 -12.11 9.22 -29.67
N GLN A 437 -12.36 8.01 -30.20
CA GLN A 437 -13.71 7.47 -30.27
C GLN A 437 -14.29 7.29 -28.86
N LYS A 438 -15.48 7.83 -28.63
CA LYS A 438 -16.18 7.68 -27.35
C LYS A 438 -17.19 6.54 -27.43
N CYS A 439 -17.15 5.62 -26.46
CA CYS A 439 -18.22 4.67 -26.18
C CYS A 439 -19.12 5.22 -25.08
N MET A 440 -20.33 4.68 -24.88
CA MET A 440 -21.26 5.08 -23.82
C MET A 440 -20.68 4.77 -22.44
N PRO A 441 -20.75 5.69 -21.46
CA PRO A 441 -21.46 6.98 -21.42
C PRO A 441 -20.64 8.22 -21.88
N GLY A 442 -19.67 8.06 -22.76
CA GLY A 442 -18.79 9.13 -23.27
C GLY A 442 -17.30 8.86 -23.04
N LEU A 443 -16.91 7.61 -22.82
CA LEU A 443 -15.57 7.17 -22.46
C LEU A 443 -14.68 6.98 -23.70
N SER A 444 -13.54 7.66 -23.72
CA SER A 444 -12.47 7.40 -24.69
C SER A 444 -11.72 6.09 -24.35
N PRO A 445 -10.93 5.52 -25.27
CA PRO A 445 -10.15 4.31 -24.99
C PRO A 445 -9.21 4.49 -23.79
N VAL A 446 -8.58 5.65 -23.66
CA VAL A 446 -7.70 5.98 -22.52
C VAL A 446 -8.44 6.02 -21.19
N MET A 447 -9.69 6.49 -21.16
CA MET A 447 -10.52 6.44 -19.96
C MET A 447 -10.90 5.00 -19.60
N LEU A 448 -11.00 4.09 -20.57
CA LEU A 448 -11.28 2.68 -20.30
C LEU A 448 -10.07 1.97 -19.67
N SER A 449 -8.85 2.35 -20.04
CA SER A 449 -7.64 1.94 -19.29
C SER A 449 -7.69 2.42 -17.84
N CYS A 450 -8.24 3.62 -17.59
CA CYS A 450 -8.41 4.13 -16.23
C CYS A 450 -9.45 3.34 -15.42
N ILE A 451 -10.54 2.88 -16.03
CA ILE A 451 -11.58 2.08 -15.36
C ILE A 451 -11.04 0.71 -14.93
N THR A 452 -10.24 0.10 -15.80
CA THR A 452 -9.74 -1.28 -15.62
C THR A 452 -8.41 -1.35 -14.90
N GLY A 453 -7.72 -0.24 -14.68
CA GLY A 453 -6.36 -0.26 -14.11
C GLY A 453 -5.29 -0.72 -15.11
N SER A 454 -5.55 -0.61 -16.41
CA SER A 454 -4.66 -1.10 -17.48
C SER A 454 -3.45 -0.19 -17.72
N VAL A 455 -2.45 -0.30 -16.84
CA VAL A 455 -1.27 0.57 -16.81
C VAL A 455 -0.40 0.42 -18.06
N ARG A 456 -0.21 -0.81 -18.58
CA ARG A 456 0.67 -1.03 -19.75
C ARG A 456 0.04 -0.46 -21.01
N ALA A 457 -1.26 -0.67 -21.22
CA ALA A 457 -1.99 -0.05 -22.32
C ALA A 457 -1.99 1.48 -22.22
N MET A 458 -2.16 2.04 -21.02
CA MET A 458 -2.08 3.49 -20.77
C MET A 458 -0.72 4.07 -21.19
N LYS A 459 0.38 3.47 -20.71
CA LYS A 459 1.75 3.89 -21.06
C LYS A 459 1.94 3.87 -22.57
N GLU A 460 1.50 2.79 -23.24
CA GLU A 460 1.62 2.68 -24.69
C GLU A 460 0.85 3.78 -25.44
N MET A 461 -0.39 4.06 -25.02
CA MET A 461 -1.19 5.15 -25.62
C MET A 461 -0.50 6.51 -25.50
N LEU A 462 0.12 6.78 -24.34
CA LEU A 462 0.88 8.00 -24.10
C LEU A 462 2.16 8.08 -24.93
N THR A 463 2.85 6.95 -25.11
CA THR A 463 4.03 6.86 -25.99
C THR A 463 3.66 7.14 -27.46
N LEU A 464 2.57 6.56 -27.95
CA LEU A 464 2.10 6.75 -29.32
C LEU A 464 1.53 8.16 -29.57
N ASN A 465 0.97 8.79 -28.54
CA ASN A 465 0.44 10.14 -28.61
C ASN A 465 0.68 10.91 -27.30
N PRO A 466 1.84 11.59 -27.15
CA PRO A 466 2.14 12.38 -25.95
C PRO A 466 1.19 13.56 -25.71
N ALA A 467 0.44 13.99 -26.74
CA ALA A 467 -0.55 15.06 -26.66
C ALA A 467 -1.97 14.55 -26.36
N LEU A 468 -2.12 13.27 -26.02
CA LEU A 468 -3.40 12.67 -25.66
C LEU A 468 -4.03 13.41 -24.49
N SER A 469 -5.32 13.76 -24.61
CA SER A 469 -6.02 14.47 -23.55
C SER A 469 -6.27 13.55 -22.35
N LEU A 470 -5.73 13.93 -21.20
CA LEU A 470 -5.92 13.24 -19.91
C LEU A 470 -7.05 13.81 -19.06
N ARG A 471 -7.89 14.67 -19.66
CA ARG A 471 -9.03 15.30 -18.98
C ARG A 471 -9.90 14.24 -18.31
N HIS A 472 -10.24 14.45 -17.04
CA HIS A 472 -11.02 13.55 -16.18
C HIS A 472 -10.42 12.13 -15.94
N CYS A 473 -9.24 11.80 -16.48
CA CYS A 473 -8.67 10.45 -16.33
C CYS A 473 -8.38 10.09 -14.87
N LEU A 474 -7.86 11.05 -14.08
CA LEU A 474 -7.65 10.88 -12.64
C LEU A 474 -8.97 10.60 -11.90
N HIS A 475 -10.04 11.34 -12.20
CA HIS A 475 -11.35 11.12 -11.57
C HIS A 475 -11.93 9.75 -11.90
N ILE A 476 -11.83 9.32 -13.16
CA ILE A 476 -12.31 8.01 -13.61
C ILE A 476 -11.51 6.88 -12.95
N ALA A 477 -10.18 7.00 -12.88
CA ALA A 477 -9.32 6.02 -12.20
C ALA A 477 -9.70 5.88 -10.72
N LEU A 478 -9.85 7.00 -10.00
CA LEU A 478 -10.20 7.02 -8.58
C LEU A 478 -11.63 6.55 -8.31
N MET A 479 -12.56 6.75 -9.26
CA MET A 479 -13.94 6.29 -9.13
C MET A 479 -14.07 4.78 -9.33
N PHE A 480 -13.41 4.20 -10.35
CA PHE A 480 -13.74 2.86 -10.83
C PHE A 480 -12.68 1.78 -10.62
N ALA A 481 -11.38 2.11 -10.62
CA ALA A 481 -10.32 1.11 -10.51
C ALA A 481 -10.12 0.55 -9.09
N GLY A 482 -11.17 0.58 -8.24
CA GLY A 482 -11.07 0.13 -6.85
C GLY A 482 -10.10 0.96 -6.00
N GLY A 483 -9.89 2.22 -6.37
CA GLY A 483 -9.02 3.14 -5.67
C GLY A 483 -7.60 3.27 -6.21
N GLY A 484 -7.44 3.02 -7.51
CA GLY A 484 -6.27 3.38 -8.29
C GLY A 484 -5.07 2.56 -7.87
N SER A 485 -4.66 1.60 -8.69
CA SER A 485 -3.27 1.14 -8.68
C SER A 485 -2.41 2.41 -8.55
N ALA A 486 -1.64 2.50 -7.46
CA ALA A 486 -0.81 3.66 -7.20
C ALA A 486 0.04 3.97 -8.44
N ASP A 487 0.43 2.93 -9.18
CA ASP A 487 1.10 3.01 -10.47
C ASP A 487 0.28 3.72 -11.54
N LEU A 488 -1.01 3.41 -11.72
CA LEU A 488 -1.85 4.13 -12.69
C LEU A 488 -1.94 5.62 -12.36
N ILE A 489 -2.12 5.96 -11.08
CA ILE A 489 -2.19 7.36 -10.65
C ILE A 489 -0.84 8.04 -10.87
N SER A 490 0.27 7.39 -10.50
CA SER A 490 1.63 7.89 -10.75
C SER A 490 1.89 8.11 -12.24
N VAL A 491 1.53 7.17 -13.11
CA VAL A 491 1.67 7.30 -14.57
C VAL A 491 0.87 8.49 -15.11
N LEU A 492 -0.36 8.69 -14.64
CA LEU A 492 -1.17 9.84 -15.04
C LEU A 492 -0.54 11.16 -14.58
N LEU A 493 -0.01 11.21 -13.35
CA LEU A 493 0.66 12.39 -12.80
C LEU A 493 1.98 12.70 -13.50
N GLU A 494 2.79 11.69 -13.80
CA GLU A 494 4.01 11.78 -14.62
C GLU A 494 3.70 12.31 -16.03
N ALA A 495 2.58 11.86 -16.61
CA ALA A 495 2.05 12.37 -17.87
C ALA A 495 1.38 13.76 -17.75
N ARG A 496 1.60 14.46 -16.63
CA ARG A 496 1.11 15.82 -16.33
C ARG A 496 -0.41 15.95 -16.29
N ALA A 497 -1.14 14.90 -15.90
CA ALA A 497 -2.55 15.02 -15.55
C ALA A 497 -2.71 16.03 -14.40
N ASN A 498 -3.71 16.91 -14.51
CA ASN A 498 -3.90 17.98 -13.54
C ASN A 498 -4.47 17.44 -12.22
N ALA A 499 -3.63 17.35 -11.19
CA ALA A 499 -4.01 16.92 -9.84
C ALA A 499 -5.09 17.79 -9.16
N ASN A 500 -5.34 18.99 -9.70
CA ASN A 500 -6.33 19.97 -9.22
C ASN A 500 -7.51 20.13 -10.17
N GLU A 501 -7.68 19.25 -11.16
CA GLU A 501 -8.79 19.32 -12.12
C GLU A 501 -10.13 19.24 -11.40
N GLN A 502 -11.03 20.19 -11.62
CA GLN A 502 -12.38 20.12 -11.09
C GLN A 502 -13.28 19.30 -12.02
N PHE A 503 -13.90 18.24 -11.51
CA PHE A 503 -14.75 17.35 -12.30
C PHE A 503 -16.02 18.07 -12.75
N ARG A 504 -16.09 18.40 -14.03
CA ARG A 504 -17.22 19.12 -14.64
C ARG A 504 -17.80 18.29 -15.79
N VAL A 505 -18.89 17.59 -15.49
CA VAL A 505 -19.72 16.94 -16.49
C VAL A 505 -20.46 18.02 -17.27
N ARG A 506 -20.22 18.12 -18.58
CA ARG A 506 -20.91 19.12 -19.40
C ARG A 506 -22.36 18.71 -19.61
N ILE A 507 -23.28 19.68 -19.70
CA ILE A 507 -24.70 19.43 -20.05
C ILE A 507 -24.84 18.69 -21.40
N ARG A 508 -23.86 18.86 -22.30
CA ARG A 508 -23.77 18.16 -23.60
C ARG A 508 -23.28 16.70 -23.51
N GLU A 509 -22.98 16.19 -22.31
CA GLU A 509 -22.68 14.79 -22.00
C GLU A 509 -23.84 14.23 -21.14
N PRO A 510 -25.05 14.08 -21.73
CA PRO A 510 -26.27 13.82 -20.98
C PRO A 510 -26.23 12.49 -20.21
N GLU A 511 -25.42 11.53 -20.66
CA GLU A 511 -25.28 10.21 -20.06
C GLU A 511 -24.66 10.29 -18.66
N TRP A 512 -23.50 10.94 -18.53
CA TRP A 512 -22.83 11.16 -17.25
C TRP A 512 -23.66 12.05 -16.33
N TRP A 513 -24.27 13.10 -16.89
CA TRP A 513 -25.08 14.02 -16.11
C TRP A 513 -26.28 13.29 -15.50
N LEU A 514 -27.01 12.51 -16.30
CA LEU A 514 -28.15 11.73 -15.84
C LEU A 514 -27.73 10.71 -14.77
N LEU A 515 -26.66 9.96 -15.04
CA LEU A 515 -26.14 8.94 -14.12
C LEU A 515 -25.83 9.54 -12.74
N MET A 516 -25.02 10.59 -12.71
CA MET A 516 -24.58 11.20 -11.45
C MET A 516 -25.73 11.89 -10.71
N ASN A 517 -26.69 12.51 -11.41
CA ASN A 517 -27.86 13.10 -10.76
C ASN A 517 -28.79 12.04 -10.16
N VAL A 518 -29.05 10.94 -10.86
CA VAL A 518 -29.85 9.83 -10.33
C VAL A 518 -29.19 9.25 -9.08
N MET A 519 -27.87 9.03 -9.10
CA MET A 519 -27.14 8.52 -7.94
C MET A 519 -27.10 9.54 -6.78
N ALA A 520 -26.97 10.84 -7.08
CA ALA A 520 -27.04 11.90 -6.08
C ALA A 520 -28.42 12.00 -5.41
N VAL A 521 -29.50 11.76 -6.15
CA VAL A 521 -30.86 11.67 -5.58
C VAL A 521 -30.99 10.42 -4.73
N ARG A 522 -30.50 9.27 -5.20
CA ARG A 522 -30.50 8.00 -4.44
C ARG A 522 -29.77 8.13 -3.11
N HIS A 523 -28.71 8.94 -3.02
CA HIS A 523 -28.00 9.22 -1.77
C HIS A 523 -28.94 9.65 -0.63
N ARG A 524 -29.99 10.43 -0.94
CA ARG A 524 -30.96 10.92 0.06
C ARG A 524 -31.87 9.84 0.63
N VAL A 525 -31.98 8.71 -0.07
CA VAL A 525 -32.85 7.58 0.30
C VAL A 525 -32.02 6.42 0.85
N ARG A 526 -30.90 6.11 0.19
CA ARG A 526 -29.98 5.04 0.56
C ARG A 526 -28.55 5.49 0.24
N ALA A 527 -27.81 5.87 1.26
CA ALA A 527 -26.42 6.28 1.12
C ALA A 527 -25.51 5.06 0.87
N SER A 528 -24.59 5.23 -0.07
CA SER A 528 -23.46 4.36 -0.43
C SER A 528 -22.27 5.27 -0.78
N ARG A 529 -21.06 4.72 -0.90
CA ARG A 529 -19.90 5.52 -1.33
C ARG A 529 -20.08 6.10 -2.73
N LEU A 530 -20.62 5.33 -3.68
CA LEU A 530 -20.89 5.84 -5.03
C LEU A 530 -21.94 6.96 -5.01
N THR A 531 -23.03 6.79 -4.25
CA THR A 531 -24.08 7.83 -4.17
C THR A 531 -23.59 9.07 -3.42
N LEU A 532 -22.74 8.92 -2.40
CA LEU A 532 -22.07 10.03 -1.71
C LEU A 532 -21.11 10.77 -2.66
N LEU A 533 -20.32 10.02 -3.43
CA LEU A 533 -19.45 10.58 -4.46
C LEU A 533 -20.30 11.35 -5.48
N ALA A 534 -21.38 10.74 -5.98
CA ALA A 534 -22.31 11.39 -6.90
C ALA A 534 -22.98 12.62 -6.27
N TYR A 535 -23.22 12.65 -4.97
CA TYR A 535 -23.75 13.82 -4.28
C TYR A 535 -22.75 15.00 -4.23
N HIS A 536 -21.45 14.71 -4.21
CA HIS A 536 -20.36 15.69 -4.09
C HIS A 536 -19.50 15.88 -5.36
N HIS A 537 -19.78 15.16 -6.46
CA HIS A 537 -18.89 15.09 -7.63
C HIS A 537 -18.67 16.42 -8.35
N HIS A 538 -19.66 17.32 -8.36
CA HIS A 538 -19.60 18.53 -9.15
C HIS A 538 -18.50 19.47 -8.62
N ASP A 539 -17.54 19.81 -9.47
CA ASP A 539 -16.33 20.58 -9.17
C ASP A 539 -15.40 19.93 -8.13
N ALA A 540 -15.58 18.64 -7.82
CA ALA A 540 -14.66 17.96 -6.92
C ALA A 540 -13.32 17.64 -7.61
N THR A 541 -12.24 17.78 -6.86
CA THR A 541 -10.88 17.49 -7.32
C THR A 541 -10.57 15.98 -7.24
N PRO A 542 -9.51 15.48 -7.91
CA PRO A 542 -9.04 14.11 -7.71
C PRO A 542 -8.83 13.79 -6.22
N LEU A 543 -8.26 14.72 -5.46
CA LEU A 543 -8.07 14.55 -4.01
C LEU A 543 -9.39 14.35 -3.24
N MET A 544 -10.48 15.00 -3.67
CA MET A 544 -11.80 14.75 -3.07
C MET A 544 -12.35 13.40 -3.49
N PHE A 545 -12.15 12.98 -4.74
CA PHE A 545 -12.58 11.67 -5.23
C PHE A 545 -11.87 10.55 -4.46
N SER A 546 -10.56 10.65 -4.22
CA SER A 546 -9.82 9.65 -3.45
C SER A 546 -10.37 9.51 -2.03
N ILE A 547 -10.77 10.61 -1.39
CA ILE A 547 -11.41 10.59 -0.05
C ILE A 547 -12.81 9.96 -0.11
N LEU A 548 -13.62 10.34 -1.10
CA LEU A 548 -15.00 9.87 -1.26
C LEU A 548 -15.08 8.37 -1.60
N THR A 549 -14.09 7.85 -2.33
CA THR A 549 -13.98 6.41 -2.62
C THR A 549 -13.19 5.64 -1.57
N GLY A 550 -12.40 6.35 -0.75
CA GLY A 550 -11.52 5.79 0.28
C GLY A 550 -10.24 5.17 -0.29
N SER A 551 -9.69 5.78 -1.33
CA SER A 551 -8.45 5.42 -2.03
C SER A 551 -7.26 6.12 -1.37
N TRP A 552 -6.84 5.64 -0.21
CA TRP A 552 -5.88 6.35 0.64
C TRP A 552 -4.46 6.40 0.07
N ASP A 553 -4.03 5.35 -0.62
CA ASP A 553 -2.70 5.31 -1.26
C ASP A 553 -2.53 6.44 -2.28
N SER A 554 -3.60 6.75 -3.01
CA SER A 554 -3.63 7.82 -4.01
C SER A 554 -3.52 9.22 -3.38
N VAL A 555 -3.91 9.41 -2.12
CA VAL A 555 -3.85 10.71 -1.43
C VAL A 555 -2.41 11.20 -1.37
N SER A 556 -1.48 10.35 -0.95
CA SER A 556 -0.07 10.69 -0.84
C SER A 556 0.50 11.09 -2.20
N SER A 557 0.25 10.30 -3.25
CA SER A 557 0.72 10.59 -4.62
C SER A 557 0.16 11.91 -5.16
N LEU A 558 -1.14 12.18 -4.94
CA LEU A 558 -1.77 13.42 -5.35
C LEU A 558 -1.19 14.63 -4.61
N LEU A 559 -0.98 14.54 -3.30
CA LEU A 559 -0.42 15.63 -2.50
C LEU A 559 1.03 15.93 -2.89
N SER A 560 1.85 14.89 -3.11
CA SER A 560 3.21 15.02 -3.63
C SER A 560 3.25 15.65 -5.02
N ALA A 561 2.26 15.37 -5.87
CA ALA A 561 2.10 16.00 -7.18
C ALA A 561 1.45 17.40 -7.14
N GLY A 562 1.32 18.01 -5.96
CA GLY A 562 0.84 19.38 -5.81
C GLY A 562 -0.69 19.53 -5.76
N ALA A 563 -1.43 18.48 -5.39
CA ALA A 563 -2.86 18.60 -5.12
C ALA A 563 -3.13 19.59 -3.97
N ARG A 564 -4.06 20.50 -4.21
CA ARG A 564 -4.50 21.55 -3.29
C ARG A 564 -5.63 21.05 -2.41
N VAL A 565 -5.45 21.22 -1.10
CA VAL A 565 -6.43 20.82 -0.07
C VAL A 565 -7.55 21.84 0.12
N ASP A 566 -7.34 23.08 -0.34
CA ASP A 566 -8.19 24.25 -0.08
C ASP A 566 -9.23 24.51 -1.18
N ILE A 567 -9.11 23.84 -2.34
CA ILE A 567 -10.11 23.92 -3.41
C ILE A 567 -11.45 23.45 -2.87
N ARG A 568 -12.52 24.18 -3.21
CA ARG A 568 -13.89 23.85 -2.84
C ARG A 568 -14.65 23.28 -4.02
N ASN A 569 -15.42 22.22 -3.79
CA ASN A 569 -16.38 21.72 -4.79
C ASN A 569 -17.60 22.66 -4.90
N TYR A 570 -18.57 22.28 -5.74
CA TYR A 570 -19.80 23.05 -5.98
C TYR A 570 -20.58 23.32 -4.68
N ARG A 571 -20.55 22.35 -3.74
CA ARG A 571 -21.18 22.43 -2.42
C ARG A 571 -20.33 23.17 -1.38
N LYS A 572 -19.28 23.87 -1.81
CA LYS A 572 -18.34 24.64 -0.99
C LYS A 572 -17.54 23.79 0.01
N LYS A 573 -17.46 22.47 -0.18
CA LYS A 573 -16.70 21.55 0.66
C LYS A 573 -15.25 21.41 0.18
N THR A 574 -14.31 21.48 1.11
CA THR A 574 -12.88 21.14 0.88
C THR A 574 -12.64 19.64 1.06
N ALA A 575 -11.45 19.16 0.67
CA ALA A 575 -11.03 17.78 0.91
C ALA A 575 -11.04 17.43 2.42
N SER A 576 -10.58 18.33 3.28
CA SER A 576 -10.59 18.14 4.74
C SER A 576 -12.00 18.09 5.34
N GLU A 577 -12.92 18.92 4.84
CA GLU A 577 -14.31 18.89 5.30
C GLU A 577 -15.02 17.58 4.90
N LEU A 578 -14.72 17.04 3.70
CA LEU A 578 -15.25 15.75 3.25
C LEU A 578 -14.67 14.58 4.06
N ALA A 579 -13.36 14.58 4.33
CA ALA A 579 -12.72 13.57 5.17
C ALA A 579 -13.35 13.52 6.57
N ARG A 580 -13.58 14.68 7.19
CA ARG A 580 -14.28 14.78 8.48
C ARG A 580 -15.72 14.26 8.42
N GLN A 581 -16.42 14.50 7.31
CA GLN A 581 -17.79 14.03 7.12
C GLN A 581 -17.88 12.50 7.02
N ILE A 582 -16.86 11.86 6.44
CA ILE A 582 -16.78 10.39 6.31
C ILE A 582 -16.21 9.75 7.59
N GLY A 583 -15.60 10.54 8.48
CA GLY A 583 -14.99 10.06 9.73
C GLY A 583 -13.54 9.63 9.58
N GLU A 584 -12.84 10.08 8.53
CA GLU A 584 -11.54 9.57 8.12
C GLU A 584 -10.39 10.42 8.67
N LEU A 585 -9.78 9.93 9.75
CA LEU A 585 -8.70 10.61 10.47
C LEU A 585 -7.35 10.55 9.73
N ILE A 586 -7.10 9.49 8.95
CA ILE A 586 -5.81 9.24 8.26
C ILE A 586 -5.45 10.41 7.34
N PHE A 587 -6.38 10.84 6.48
CA PHE A 587 -6.18 12.00 5.62
C PHE A 587 -5.87 13.28 6.41
N LEU A 588 -6.57 13.50 7.52
CA LEU A 588 -6.39 14.69 8.35
C LEU A 588 -5.00 14.72 8.99
N PHE A 589 -4.44 13.57 9.38
CA PHE A 589 -3.06 13.46 9.84
C PHE A 589 -2.05 13.78 8.74
N GLN A 590 -2.24 13.25 7.52
CA GLN A 590 -1.35 13.51 6.39
C GLN A 590 -1.33 14.98 5.98
N VAL A 591 -2.50 15.64 5.89
CA VAL A 591 -2.57 17.07 5.58
C VAL A 591 -1.86 17.91 6.64
N ARG A 592 -2.04 17.58 7.93
CA ARG A 592 -1.30 18.26 9.01
C ARG A 592 0.20 18.11 8.85
N LYS A 593 0.70 16.91 8.55
CA LYS A 593 2.14 16.66 8.31
C LYS A 593 2.68 17.53 7.16
N ILE A 594 1.96 17.62 6.05
CA ILE A 594 2.38 18.43 4.88
C ILE A 594 2.30 19.93 5.15
N GLN A 595 1.27 20.40 5.87
CA GLN A 595 1.16 21.82 6.24
C GLN A 595 2.29 22.25 7.16
N VAL A 596 2.69 21.38 8.10
CA VAL A 596 3.87 21.61 8.95
C VAL A 596 5.14 21.68 8.10
N GLN A 597 5.33 20.76 7.15
CA GLN A 597 6.50 20.77 6.27
C GLN A 597 6.55 22.01 5.36
N LYS A 598 5.44 22.39 4.72
CA LYS A 598 5.40 23.59 3.86
C LYS A 598 5.54 24.90 4.65
N GLY A 599 5.03 24.93 5.89
CA GLY A 599 5.25 26.05 6.80
C GLY A 599 6.73 26.22 7.13
N PHE A 600 7.44 25.10 7.32
CA PHE A 600 8.89 25.06 7.50
C PHE A 600 9.63 25.52 6.23
N ASP A 601 9.30 24.99 5.05
CA ASP A 601 9.95 25.32 3.79
C ASP A 601 9.71 26.78 3.35
N SER A 602 8.50 27.32 3.57
CA SER A 602 8.17 28.73 3.31
C SER A 602 8.92 29.69 4.23
N ALA A 603 9.12 29.31 5.50
CA ALA A 603 9.90 30.10 6.44
C ALA A 603 11.38 30.16 6.00
N VAL A 604 11.93 29.03 5.56
CA VAL A 604 13.30 28.93 5.00
C VAL A 604 13.43 29.72 3.68
N ALA A 605 12.47 29.64 2.77
CA ALA A 605 12.49 30.36 1.50
C ALA A 605 12.37 31.89 1.66
N SER A 606 11.58 32.35 2.63
CA SER A 606 11.41 33.79 2.92
C SER A 606 12.67 34.46 3.50
N GLN A 607 13.57 33.67 4.11
CA GLN A 607 14.89 34.14 4.56
C GLN A 607 15.91 34.24 3.42
N VAL A 608 15.68 33.59 2.28
CA VAL A 608 16.60 33.57 1.12
C VAL A 608 16.24 34.62 0.06
N SER A 609 14.98 35.10 -0.02
CA SER A 609 14.53 35.98 -1.12
C SER A 609 14.18 37.43 -0.78
N CYS A 610 14.39 37.93 0.43
CA CYS A 610 14.14 39.35 0.74
C CYS A 610 15.34 40.24 0.41
N GLY A 611 15.54 40.41 -0.90
CA GLY A 611 16.37 41.45 -1.50
C GLY A 611 15.61 42.13 -2.64
N LYS A 612 14.33 42.51 -2.44
CA LYS A 612 13.59 43.55 -3.20
C LYS A 612 12.15 43.72 -2.69
N ARG A 613 11.70 44.99 -2.70
CA ARG A 613 10.41 45.54 -2.23
C ARG A 613 9.18 45.05 -3.02
N SER A 614 7.99 45.36 -2.44
CA SER A 614 6.58 45.31 -2.93
C SER A 614 5.85 44.00 -2.56
N GLU A 615 4.63 43.94 -2.02
CA GLU A 615 3.51 44.87 -1.88
C GLU A 615 2.54 44.32 -0.80
N SER A 616 1.73 45.18 -0.19
CA SER A 616 0.79 44.88 0.90
C SER A 616 -0.37 43.95 0.48
N TYR A 617 -0.59 42.86 1.21
CA TYR A 617 -1.85 42.10 1.19
C TYR A 617 -2.54 42.20 2.55
N ASP A 618 -3.77 42.69 2.53
CA ASP A 618 -4.65 42.94 3.67
C ASP A 618 -5.29 41.63 4.16
N PHE A 619 -4.95 41.19 5.38
CA PHE A 619 -5.43 39.95 6.02
C PHE A 619 -6.45 40.30 7.13
N ASN A 620 -7.57 40.91 6.77
CA ASN A 620 -8.67 41.17 7.71
C ASN A 620 -9.99 40.55 7.22
N SER A 621 -10.11 39.22 7.27
CA SER A 621 -11.42 38.54 7.33
C SER A 621 -11.31 37.04 7.66
N PHE A 622 -10.85 36.70 8.86
CA PHE A 622 -11.18 35.40 9.47
C PHE A 622 -11.42 35.61 10.97
N SER A 623 -12.69 35.70 11.36
CA SER A 623 -13.12 35.65 12.75
C SER A 623 -12.90 34.22 13.28
N ILE A 624 -11.86 34.05 14.08
CA ILE A 624 -11.58 32.83 14.85
C ILE A 624 -12.23 33.01 16.21
N GLU A 625 -13.35 32.35 16.47
CA GLU A 625 -13.82 32.10 17.83
C GLU A 625 -13.60 30.63 18.20
N MET A 626 -12.95 30.46 19.37
CA MET A 626 -12.68 29.23 20.12
C MET A 626 -11.54 28.31 19.67
N VAL A 627 -10.29 28.71 19.97
CA VAL A 627 -9.32 27.94 20.80
C VAL A 627 -8.39 28.93 21.52
N PRO A 628 -8.51 29.17 22.84
CA PRO A 628 -7.55 30.00 23.57
C PRO A 628 -6.33 29.14 23.91
N LYS A 629 -5.39 28.96 22.98
CA LYS A 629 -4.08 28.28 23.20
C LYS A 629 -3.09 28.34 22.02
N LEU A 630 -3.37 29.13 20.98
CA LEU A 630 -2.46 29.31 19.84
C LEU A 630 -1.15 30.08 20.16
N PRO A 631 -1.13 31.09 21.07
CA PRO A 631 0.09 31.84 21.37
C PRO A 631 1.20 30.98 21.99
N THR A 632 0.84 29.99 22.82
CA THR A 632 1.79 29.10 23.50
C THR A 632 2.44 28.09 22.54
N LEU A 633 1.71 27.65 21.52
CA LEU A 633 2.21 26.74 20.46
C LEU A 633 3.09 27.48 19.43
N LEU A 634 2.79 28.75 19.15
CA LEU A 634 3.61 29.61 18.29
C LEU A 634 4.91 30.05 18.97
N LEU A 635 4.90 30.29 20.29
CA LEU A 635 6.14 30.53 21.04
C LEU A 635 7.02 29.28 21.13
N LEU A 636 6.42 28.09 21.25
CA LEU A 636 7.14 26.81 21.21
C LEU A 636 7.88 26.61 19.89
N ALA A 637 7.24 26.87 18.75
CA ALA A 637 7.86 26.69 17.44
C ALA A 637 9.02 27.66 17.15
N SER A 638 8.99 28.86 17.76
CA SER A 638 10.03 29.88 17.57
C SER A 638 11.25 29.68 18.49
N CYS A 639 11.11 29.00 19.62
CA CYS A 639 12.24 28.61 20.48
C CYS A 639 12.97 27.33 20.02
N LEU A 640 12.39 26.56 19.10
CA LEU A 640 12.92 25.24 18.67
C LEU A 640 13.76 25.31 17.38
N GLY A 641 13.92 26.48 16.77
CA GLY A 641 14.83 26.72 15.66
C GLY A 641 16.20 27.18 16.15
N GLY A 642 17.15 26.26 16.26
CA GLY A 642 18.56 26.58 16.52
C GLY A 642 19.17 27.34 15.34
N GLY A 643 19.19 28.67 15.44
CA GLY A 643 19.87 29.56 14.52
C GLY A 643 20.00 30.95 15.17
N SER A 644 21.22 31.44 15.28
CA SER A 644 21.54 32.78 15.78
C SER A 644 20.71 33.86 15.07
N LEU A 645 19.95 34.64 15.84
CA LEU A 645 19.30 35.88 15.39
C LEU A 645 20.38 36.84 14.84
N PRO A 646 20.27 37.40 13.62
CA PRO A 646 21.11 38.51 13.21
C PRO A 646 20.65 39.76 13.95
N ILE A 647 21.54 40.31 14.78
CA ILE A 647 21.35 41.64 15.39
C ILE A 647 21.47 42.66 14.26
N CYS A 648 20.35 43.30 13.89
CA CYS A 648 20.37 44.51 13.07
C CYS A 648 20.66 45.69 14.02
N GLU A 649 21.86 46.27 13.94
CA GLU A 649 22.26 47.39 14.80
C GLU A 649 21.63 48.75 14.42
N ASP A 650 20.81 48.83 13.36
CA ASP A 650 20.34 50.14 12.84
C ASP A 650 18.81 50.32 12.74
N CYS A 651 17.98 49.41 13.27
CA CYS A 651 16.52 49.63 13.29
C CYS A 651 16.02 50.10 14.68
N GLY A 652 15.99 51.41 14.88
CA GLY A 652 15.35 52.07 16.03
C GLY A 652 13.81 52.05 15.98
N SER A 653 13.17 50.87 15.90
CA SER A 653 11.71 50.72 16.00
C SER A 653 11.29 50.00 17.28
N SER A 654 10.33 50.60 17.98
CA SER A 654 9.96 50.39 19.38
C SER A 654 9.11 49.15 19.73
N ASP A 655 8.89 48.18 18.84
CA ASP A 655 7.91 47.09 19.10
C ASP A 655 8.43 45.86 19.86
N VAL A 656 9.74 45.75 20.11
CA VAL A 656 10.30 44.62 20.91
C VAL A 656 10.35 44.96 22.41
N SER A 657 10.37 46.25 22.77
CA SER A 657 10.41 46.71 24.15
C SER A 657 9.08 46.50 24.89
N GLU A 658 7.95 46.54 24.19
CA GLU A 658 6.61 46.35 24.77
C GLU A 658 6.32 44.86 25.06
N LEU A 659 6.78 43.95 24.19
CA LEU A 659 6.74 42.49 24.39
C LEU A 659 7.70 42.02 25.50
N LEU A 660 8.88 42.65 25.62
CA LEU A 660 9.81 42.38 26.73
C LEU A 660 9.32 42.97 28.06
N GLN A 661 8.60 44.10 28.06
CA GLN A 661 7.95 44.65 29.25
C GLN A 661 6.82 43.74 29.77
N LEU A 662 6.01 43.15 28.88
CA LEU A 662 4.98 42.16 29.25
C LEU A 662 5.56 40.89 29.88
N SER A 663 6.77 40.46 29.46
CA SER A 663 7.45 39.31 30.08
C SER A 663 8.04 39.62 31.47
N ARG A 664 8.37 40.89 31.75
CA ARG A 664 8.98 41.33 33.02
C ARG A 664 7.95 41.73 34.07
N THR A 665 6.70 42.00 33.69
CA THR A 665 5.60 42.34 34.61
C THR A 665 4.71 41.16 35.00
N ALA A 666 4.99 39.96 34.47
CA ALA A 666 4.35 38.71 34.85
C ALA A 666 4.86 37.96 36.12
N PRO A 667 5.60 38.53 37.10
CA PRO A 667 5.94 37.75 38.31
C PRO A 667 4.77 37.46 39.27
N ASN A 668 3.59 38.08 39.13
CA ASN A 668 2.55 38.05 40.17
C ASN A 668 1.23 37.35 39.81
N GLN A 669 1.15 36.57 38.73
CA GLN A 669 0.01 35.70 38.47
C GLN A 669 0.41 34.21 38.47
N VAL A 670 1.06 33.79 39.55
CA VAL A 670 1.39 32.37 39.82
C VAL A 670 0.16 31.57 40.28
N ALA A 671 -0.99 32.22 40.52
CA ALA A 671 -2.16 31.59 41.13
C ALA A 671 -3.08 30.79 40.16
N ASP A 672 -2.93 30.90 38.84
CA ASP A 672 -3.97 30.43 37.91
C ASP A 672 -3.70 29.05 37.28
N LEU A 673 -2.44 28.59 37.21
CA LEU A 673 -2.09 27.28 36.63
C LEU A 673 -2.24 26.12 37.63
N GLU A 674 -1.99 26.36 38.91
CA GLU A 674 -2.25 25.40 39.98
C GLU A 674 -3.76 25.22 40.20
N GLN A 675 -4.54 26.31 40.11
CA GLN A 675 -6.00 26.24 40.06
C GLN A 675 -6.52 25.53 38.81
N LEU A 676 -5.92 25.76 37.63
CA LEU A 676 -6.28 25.04 36.41
C LEU A 676 -6.00 23.53 36.52
N GLY A 677 -4.86 23.15 37.13
CA GLY A 677 -4.52 21.77 37.45
C GLY A 677 -5.52 21.13 38.44
N GLN A 678 -5.91 21.86 39.48
CA GLN A 678 -6.93 21.41 40.44
C GLN A 678 -8.35 21.36 39.83
N LYS A 679 -8.66 22.21 38.85
CA LYS A 679 -9.94 22.26 38.13
C LYS A 679 -10.05 21.09 37.14
N ILE A 680 -8.97 20.78 36.43
CA ILE A 680 -8.86 19.59 35.56
C ILE A 680 -8.90 18.30 36.41
N ALA A 681 -8.31 18.30 37.61
CA ALA A 681 -8.38 17.16 38.53
C ALA A 681 -9.77 16.99 39.19
N LYS A 682 -10.58 18.07 39.30
CA LYS A 682 -11.95 18.04 39.83
C LYS A 682 -13.00 17.60 38.81
N GLU A 683 -12.78 17.82 37.52
CA GLU A 683 -13.67 17.37 36.45
C GLU A 683 -13.43 15.89 36.13
N LYS A 684 -14.15 15.03 36.87
CA LYS A 684 -14.04 13.57 36.76
C LYS A 684 -14.39 13.04 35.35
N ALA A 685 -13.49 12.18 34.86
CA ALA A 685 -13.70 11.01 33.99
C ALA A 685 -13.66 11.12 32.44
N SER A 686 -13.39 12.29 31.82
CA SER A 686 -13.25 12.37 30.34
C SER A 686 -11.99 13.06 29.81
N THR A 687 -11.19 13.70 30.67
CA THR A 687 -10.02 14.51 30.29
C THR A 687 -8.66 13.86 30.60
N GLY A 688 -8.63 12.75 31.36
CA GLY A 688 -7.39 12.05 31.71
C GLY A 688 -6.64 11.48 30.50
N PHE A 689 -7.37 11.06 29.46
CA PHE A 689 -6.79 10.56 28.20
C PHE A 689 -6.11 11.67 27.40
N LEU A 690 -6.70 12.88 27.39
CA LEU A 690 -6.16 14.03 26.68
C LEU A 690 -4.92 14.60 27.38
N ALA A 691 -4.93 14.66 28.72
CA ALA A 691 -3.75 15.05 29.51
C ALA A 691 -2.59 14.07 29.31
N PHE A 692 -2.87 12.76 29.34
CA PHE A 692 -1.89 11.72 29.02
C PHE A 692 -1.34 11.86 27.58
N TYR A 693 -2.20 12.09 26.58
CA TYR A 693 -1.76 12.23 25.18
C TYR A 693 -0.94 13.50 24.93
N VAL A 694 -1.33 14.63 25.51
CA VAL A 694 -0.57 15.89 25.39
C VAL A 694 0.81 15.75 26.01
N VAL A 695 0.88 15.11 27.18
CA VAL A 695 2.13 14.85 27.88
C VAL A 695 2.98 13.81 27.15
N LYS A 696 2.37 12.78 26.56
CA LYS A 696 3.06 11.78 25.72
C LYS A 696 3.65 12.42 24.47
N VAL A 697 2.88 13.23 23.74
CA VAL A 697 3.35 13.97 22.56
C VAL A 697 4.51 14.92 22.92
N PHE A 698 4.46 15.54 24.11
CA PHE A 698 5.55 16.38 24.61
C PHE A 698 6.81 15.56 24.89
N LEU A 699 6.68 14.41 25.55
CA LEU A 699 7.78 13.50 25.84
C LEU A 699 8.40 12.98 24.53
N ASP A 700 7.57 12.55 23.58
CA ASP A 700 7.99 12.07 22.25
C ASP A 700 8.74 13.14 21.48
N SER A 701 8.27 14.39 21.54
CA SER A 701 8.93 15.50 20.86
C SER A 701 10.29 15.83 21.50
N ALA A 702 10.37 15.82 22.83
CA ALA A 702 11.61 16.07 23.56
C ALA A 702 12.64 14.94 23.32
N LEU A 703 12.21 13.68 23.36
CA LEU A 703 13.03 12.50 23.11
C LEU A 703 13.47 12.43 21.65
N PHE A 704 12.59 12.75 20.70
CA PHE A 704 12.93 12.82 19.27
C PHE A 704 13.96 13.91 18.98
N MET A 705 13.89 15.07 19.64
CA MET A 705 14.93 16.10 19.50
C MET A 705 16.29 15.62 20.02
N LEU A 706 16.31 14.97 21.18
CA LEU A 706 17.54 14.38 21.72
C LEU A 706 18.07 13.28 20.79
N GLU A 707 17.21 12.37 20.33
CA GLU A 707 17.58 11.31 19.39
C GLU A 707 18.16 11.86 18.08
N LYS A 708 17.53 12.89 17.48
CA LYS A 708 18.04 13.53 16.26
C LYS A 708 19.38 14.24 16.50
N GLN A 709 19.53 14.93 17.63
CA GLN A 709 20.80 15.57 18.01
C GLN A 709 21.93 14.55 18.20
N PHE A 710 21.65 13.37 18.78
CA PHE A 710 22.67 12.37 19.09
C PHE A 710 22.95 11.37 17.95
N THR A 711 22.00 11.12 17.04
CA THR A 711 22.20 10.16 15.93
C THR A 711 23.20 10.69 14.90
N GLY A 712 23.17 11.99 14.59
CA GLY A 712 24.16 12.61 13.70
C GLY A 712 25.59 12.60 14.25
N LEU A 713 25.76 12.48 15.56
CA LEU A 713 27.07 12.41 16.21
C LEU A 713 27.73 11.03 16.09
N ILE A 714 26.97 9.96 15.88
CA ILE A 714 27.51 8.62 15.65
C ILE A 714 28.24 8.57 14.30
N GLU A 715 27.59 9.06 13.23
CA GLU A 715 28.18 9.11 11.89
C GLU A 715 29.45 9.97 11.86
N VAL A 716 29.46 11.09 12.60
CA VAL A 716 30.63 11.98 12.71
C VAL A 716 31.76 11.32 13.50
N GLY A 717 31.46 10.61 14.59
CA GLY A 717 32.46 9.88 15.39
C GLY A 717 33.06 8.69 14.64
N ASP A 718 32.23 7.89 13.98
CA ASP A 718 32.66 6.72 13.22
C ASP A 718 33.50 7.13 12.00
N LYS A 719 33.10 8.21 11.31
CA LYS A 719 33.86 8.77 10.20
C LYS A 719 35.21 9.32 10.68
N ALA A 720 35.26 10.08 11.77
CA ALA A 720 36.52 10.57 12.32
C ALA A 720 37.45 9.42 12.74
N GLY A 721 36.90 8.33 13.26
CA GLY A 721 37.67 7.11 13.55
C GLY A 721 38.24 6.44 12.30
N GLN A 722 37.49 6.39 11.19
CA GLN A 722 37.95 5.88 9.90
C GLN A 722 39.02 6.78 9.27
N ASP A 723 38.78 8.09 9.26
CA ASP A 723 39.71 9.10 8.72
C ASP A 723 41.06 9.06 9.47
N LEU A 724 41.02 8.88 10.80
CA LEU A 724 42.23 8.67 11.61
C LEU A 724 42.93 7.35 11.29
N GLN A 725 42.19 6.25 11.09
CA GLN A 725 42.79 4.96 10.70
C GLN A 725 43.45 5.03 9.32
N GLU A 726 42.81 5.69 8.35
CA GLU A 726 43.37 5.90 7.02
C GLU A 726 44.65 6.74 7.08
N LEU A 727 44.65 7.82 7.86
CA LEU A 727 45.81 8.69 8.07
C LEU A 727 47.04 7.93 8.62
N PHE A 728 46.86 7.02 9.57
CA PHE A 728 47.96 6.20 10.10
C PHE A 728 48.41 5.06 9.17
N SER A 729 47.61 4.73 8.15
CA SER A 729 47.90 3.64 7.21
C SER A 729 48.54 4.10 5.88
N SER A 730 48.54 5.40 5.58
CA SER A 730 49.04 5.97 4.31
C SER A 730 50.57 6.14 4.22
N GLY A 731 51.33 5.98 5.32
CA GLY A 731 52.76 5.65 5.33
C GLY A 731 53.78 6.60 4.64
N GLU A 732 53.37 7.73 4.06
CA GLU A 732 54.25 8.58 3.22
C GLU A 732 54.69 9.93 3.84
N GLU A 733 54.08 10.39 4.93
CA GLU A 733 54.35 11.73 5.51
C GLU A 733 55.07 11.70 6.87
N GLY A 734 55.77 12.80 7.21
CA GLY A 734 56.61 12.91 8.41
C GLY A 734 55.81 12.88 9.72
N GLN A 735 56.42 12.37 10.79
CA GLN A 735 55.79 12.14 12.11
C GLN A 735 55.10 13.38 12.71
N GLU A 736 55.62 14.58 12.40
CA GLU A 736 55.13 15.86 12.91
C GLU A 736 53.90 16.36 12.13
N GLU A 737 53.85 16.14 10.81
CA GLU A 737 52.69 16.45 9.94
C GLU A 737 51.50 15.54 10.26
N VAL A 738 51.74 14.23 10.39
CA VAL A 738 50.68 13.25 10.72
C VAL A 738 50.09 13.53 12.11
N SER A 739 50.92 13.94 13.08
CA SER A 739 50.44 14.29 14.43
C SER A 739 49.65 15.59 14.46
N GLN A 740 50.03 16.56 13.61
CA GLN A 740 49.33 17.83 13.45
C GLN A 740 47.95 17.62 12.79
N GLU A 741 47.90 16.84 11.71
CA GLU A 741 46.66 16.55 10.99
C GLU A 741 45.68 15.73 11.84
N ALA A 742 46.19 14.77 12.63
CA ALA A 742 45.38 14.02 13.58
C ALA A 742 44.83 14.90 14.73
N SER A 743 45.61 15.88 15.21
CA SER A 743 45.15 16.88 16.18
C SER A 743 44.03 17.75 15.61
N ASP A 744 44.16 18.17 14.36
CA ASP A 744 43.18 19.02 13.69
C ASP A 744 41.87 18.26 13.42
N LEU A 745 41.93 16.98 13.03
CA LEU A 745 40.77 16.09 12.92
C LEU A 745 40.02 15.91 14.25
N LEU A 746 40.75 15.73 15.36
CA LEU A 746 40.13 15.63 16.69
C LEU A 746 39.53 16.95 17.16
N LYS A 747 40.20 18.08 16.92
CA LYS A 747 39.65 19.41 17.23
C LYS A 747 38.37 19.67 16.45
N GLU A 748 38.34 19.28 15.17
CA GLU A 748 37.13 19.36 14.35
C GLU A 748 36.01 18.48 14.91
N LEU A 749 36.32 17.22 15.27
CA LEU A 749 35.38 16.30 15.90
C LEU A 749 34.79 16.91 17.19
N PHE A 750 35.63 17.36 18.12
CA PHE A 750 35.17 17.92 19.40
C PHE A 750 34.44 19.26 19.22
N SER A 751 34.84 20.09 18.27
CA SER A 751 34.12 21.32 17.92
C SER A 751 32.75 21.03 17.32
N ARG A 752 32.61 19.98 16.50
CA ARG A 752 31.33 19.54 15.97
C ARG A 752 30.45 18.92 17.06
N VAL A 753 31.01 18.04 17.90
CA VAL A 753 30.33 17.47 19.08
C VAL A 753 29.81 18.59 19.98
N ARG A 754 30.62 19.61 20.26
CA ARG A 754 30.24 20.80 21.02
C ARG A 754 29.11 21.58 20.34
N THR A 755 29.26 21.88 19.06
CA THR A 755 28.25 22.64 18.30
C THR A 755 26.91 21.91 18.29
N GLU A 756 26.89 20.61 18.02
CA GLU A 756 25.67 19.79 17.97
C GLU A 756 25.02 19.60 19.35
N LEU A 757 25.82 19.38 20.40
CA LEU A 757 25.32 19.27 21.78
C LEU A 757 24.73 20.58 22.31
N PHE A 758 25.29 21.74 21.92
CA PHE A 758 24.96 23.03 22.55
C PHE A 758 24.17 24.00 21.67
N SER A 759 23.98 23.73 20.37
CA SER A 759 23.27 24.59 19.40
C SER A 759 21.80 24.91 19.76
N GLY A 760 21.19 24.17 20.69
CA GLY A 760 19.83 24.40 21.20
C GLY A 760 19.72 24.67 22.72
N SER A 761 20.83 24.66 23.45
CA SER A 761 20.86 24.58 24.92
C SER A 761 20.24 25.78 25.66
N SER A 762 20.22 26.97 25.05
CA SER A 762 19.68 28.19 25.68
C SER A 762 18.14 28.23 25.70
N HIS A 763 17.49 27.50 24.81
CA HIS A 763 16.04 27.53 24.63
C HIS A 763 15.33 26.47 25.49
N VAL A 764 15.97 25.32 25.71
CA VAL A 764 15.37 24.18 26.42
C VAL A 764 14.99 24.51 27.88
N PRO A 765 15.84 25.15 28.71
CA PRO A 765 15.46 25.58 30.06
C PRO A 765 14.35 26.64 30.08
N THR A 766 14.30 27.48 29.06
CA THR A 766 13.29 28.53 28.91
C THR A 766 11.93 27.91 28.60
N VAL A 767 11.90 26.94 27.66
CA VAL A 767 10.73 26.13 27.35
C VAL A 767 10.25 25.38 28.61
N PHE A 768 11.11 24.66 29.32
CA PHE A 768 10.71 23.96 30.55
C PHE A 768 10.15 24.90 31.62
N ARG A 769 10.72 26.10 31.78
CA ARG A 769 10.18 27.14 32.69
C ARG A 769 8.80 27.66 32.24
N MET A 770 8.58 27.84 30.95
CA MET A 770 7.27 28.25 30.41
C MET A 770 6.16 27.23 30.69
N PHE A 771 6.51 25.95 30.82
CA PHE A 771 5.57 24.87 31.16
C PHE A 771 5.52 24.54 32.66
N GLY A 772 6.13 25.36 33.53
CA GLY A 772 6.16 25.13 34.98
C GLY A 772 7.11 24.00 35.42
N LEU A 773 7.91 23.42 34.51
CA LEU A 773 8.87 22.34 34.77
C LEU A 773 10.22 22.90 35.27
N ARG A 774 10.18 23.71 36.33
CA ARG A 774 11.36 24.45 36.82
C ARG A 774 12.52 23.54 37.23
N ARG A 775 12.23 22.42 37.89
CA ARG A 775 13.23 21.42 38.30
C ARG A 775 13.90 20.74 37.10
N SER A 776 13.14 20.43 36.04
CA SER A 776 13.71 19.89 34.80
C SER A 776 14.60 20.90 34.09
N ALA A 777 14.24 22.18 34.11
CA ALA A 777 15.05 23.27 33.55
C ALA A 777 16.40 23.42 34.29
N GLU A 778 16.38 23.36 35.62
CA GLU A 778 17.57 23.44 36.47
C GLU A 778 18.46 22.19 36.28
N ALA A 779 17.87 20.99 36.23
CA ALA A 779 18.59 19.75 35.97
C ALA A 779 19.25 19.70 34.59
N TYR A 780 18.56 20.16 33.54
CA TYR A 780 19.12 20.28 32.19
C TYR A 780 20.30 21.24 32.18
N THR A 781 20.14 22.44 32.76
CA THR A 781 21.19 23.47 32.79
C THR A 781 22.44 22.97 33.53
N SER A 782 22.27 22.27 34.65
CA SER A 782 23.37 21.67 35.41
C SER A 782 24.09 20.59 34.61
N SER A 783 23.35 19.70 33.95
CA SER A 783 23.89 18.59 33.15
C SER A 783 24.66 19.08 31.93
N VAL A 784 24.12 20.10 31.24
CA VAL A 784 24.75 20.77 30.09
C VAL A 784 26.05 21.45 30.51
N LYS A 785 26.07 22.13 31.67
CA LYS A 785 27.28 22.77 32.18
C LYS A 785 28.38 21.75 32.46
N GLN A 786 28.06 20.67 33.17
CA GLN A 786 29.02 19.60 33.46
C GLN A 786 29.54 18.92 32.20
N ALA A 787 28.68 18.69 31.20
CA ALA A 787 29.08 18.16 29.89
C ALA A 787 30.00 19.13 29.12
N SER A 788 29.75 20.44 29.19
CA SER A 788 30.60 21.45 28.57
C SER A 788 31.98 21.51 29.22
N ASP A 789 32.05 21.45 30.55
CA ASP A 789 33.32 21.48 31.29
C ASP A 789 34.21 20.28 30.89
N ILE A 790 33.63 19.08 30.73
CA ILE A 790 34.34 17.88 30.26
C ILE A 790 34.86 18.04 28.81
N LEU A 791 34.05 18.63 27.92
CA LEU A 791 34.44 18.86 26.53
C LEU A 791 35.50 19.95 26.38
N ASP A 792 35.47 20.99 27.23
CA ASP A 792 36.49 22.03 27.28
C ASP A 792 37.85 21.48 27.74
N ASP A 793 37.85 20.56 28.70
CA ASP A 793 39.07 19.88 29.14
C ASP A 793 39.64 18.95 28.06
N LEU A 794 38.77 18.23 27.33
CA LEU A 794 39.17 17.41 26.17
C LEU A 794 39.75 18.26 25.04
N PHE A 795 39.14 19.39 24.74
CA PHE A 795 39.60 20.30 23.68
C PHE A 795 40.99 20.87 23.98
N LYS A 796 41.26 21.24 25.25
CA LYS A 796 42.59 21.69 25.69
C LYS A 796 43.64 20.58 25.65
N ALA A 797 43.25 19.34 25.92
CA ALA A 797 44.16 18.20 25.87
C ALA A 797 44.58 17.84 24.43
N CYS A 798 43.77 18.18 23.43
CA CYS A 798 44.04 17.91 22.01
C CYS A 798 44.83 19.03 21.29
N ASP A 799 45.20 20.12 21.96
CA ASP A 799 45.89 21.25 21.33
C ASP A 799 47.40 21.01 21.13
N VAL A 800 47.95 21.58 20.06
CA VAL A 800 49.34 21.34 19.68
C VAL A 800 50.30 22.09 20.61
N ALA A 801 49.87 23.25 21.09
CA ALA A 801 50.58 24.03 22.09
C ALA A 801 50.67 23.33 23.47
N SER A 802 49.75 22.41 23.80
CA SER A 802 49.83 21.61 25.03
C SER A 802 50.81 20.44 24.92
N TYR A 803 51.13 19.94 23.71
CA TYR A 803 52.24 18.98 23.51
C TYR A 803 53.61 19.60 23.84
N ALA A 804 53.80 20.88 23.51
CA ALA A 804 55.02 21.61 23.82
C ALA A 804 55.19 21.88 25.33
N ALA A 805 54.09 21.98 26.09
CA ALA A 805 54.10 22.20 27.52
C ALA A 805 54.19 20.91 28.37
N ALA A 806 53.67 19.78 27.86
CA ALA A 806 53.64 18.48 28.55
C ALA A 806 54.91 17.63 28.38
N GLY A 807 55.83 18.02 27.50
CA GLY A 807 57.14 17.38 27.31
C GLY A 807 57.14 16.13 26.42
N SER A 808 55.99 15.50 26.12
CA SER A 808 55.86 14.45 25.09
C SER A 808 54.44 14.30 24.54
N LEU A 809 54.33 13.83 23.28
CA LEU A 809 53.07 13.49 22.61
C LEU A 809 52.26 12.42 23.40
N GLU A 810 52.96 11.45 23.99
CA GLU A 810 52.36 10.38 24.79
C GLU A 810 51.65 10.88 26.06
N ALA A 811 52.18 11.91 26.73
CA ALA A 811 51.58 12.44 27.96
C ALA A 811 50.24 13.15 27.71
N SER A 812 50.14 13.89 26.61
CA SER A 812 48.90 14.53 26.18
C SER A 812 47.88 13.52 25.67
N LEU A 813 48.32 12.46 24.94
CA LEU A 813 47.45 11.36 24.53
C LEU A 813 46.89 10.56 25.71
N ALA A 814 47.69 10.35 26.76
CA ALA A 814 47.21 9.74 28.01
C ALA A 814 46.13 10.60 28.67
N THR A 815 46.31 11.92 28.69
CA THR A 815 45.32 12.87 29.21
C THR A 815 44.02 12.84 28.39
N CYS A 816 44.13 12.78 27.05
CA CYS A 816 42.98 12.61 26.15
C CYS A 816 42.25 11.27 26.36
N ARG A 817 42.99 10.18 26.61
CA ARG A 817 42.43 8.85 26.90
C ARG A 817 41.64 8.86 28.21
N ASP A 818 42.21 9.44 29.26
CA ASP A 818 41.55 9.52 30.57
C ASP A 818 40.30 10.40 30.52
N LYS A 819 40.39 11.57 29.87
CA LYS A 819 39.26 12.50 29.75
C LYS A 819 38.16 12.01 28.80
N SER A 820 38.50 11.28 27.75
CA SER A 820 37.49 10.67 26.87
C SER A 820 36.79 9.48 27.55
N SER A 821 37.50 8.74 28.42
CA SER A 821 36.88 7.75 29.30
C SER A 821 35.95 8.41 30.33
N GLU A 822 36.36 9.53 30.93
CA GLU A 822 35.51 10.31 31.83
C GLU A 822 34.21 10.76 31.14
N MET A 823 34.31 11.27 29.90
CA MET A 823 33.14 11.63 29.09
C MET A 823 32.23 10.44 28.81
N LYS A 824 32.81 9.27 28.47
CA LYS A 824 32.08 8.02 28.20
C LYS A 824 31.26 7.55 29.40
N ASP A 825 31.75 7.75 30.61
CA ASP A 825 31.09 7.29 31.83
C ASP A 825 30.19 8.34 32.49
N ALA A 826 30.52 9.63 32.38
CA ALA A 826 29.81 10.72 33.06
C ALA A 826 28.59 11.22 32.25
N LEU A 827 28.71 11.35 30.93
CA LEU A 827 27.66 11.97 30.11
C LEU A 827 26.35 11.15 30.08
N PRO A 828 26.37 9.81 29.94
CA PRO A 828 25.14 9.00 30.05
C PRO A 828 24.46 9.13 31.42
N LYS A 829 25.24 9.25 32.51
CA LYS A 829 24.71 9.41 33.88
C LYS A 829 24.06 10.78 34.07
N LEU A 830 24.67 11.85 33.56
CA LEU A 830 24.10 13.19 33.60
C LEU A 830 22.79 13.27 32.80
N MET A 831 22.77 12.68 31.61
CA MET A 831 21.56 12.61 30.78
C MET A 831 20.46 11.79 31.45
N ARG A 832 20.81 10.66 32.05
CA ARG A 832 19.86 9.83 32.82
C ARG A 832 19.27 10.61 33.99
N SER A 833 20.10 11.28 34.78
CA SER A 833 19.64 12.09 35.92
C SER A 833 18.71 13.23 35.49
N PHE A 834 19.01 13.90 34.37
CA PHE A 834 18.13 14.93 33.81
C PHE A 834 16.78 14.34 33.39
N LEU A 835 16.79 13.24 32.65
CA LEU A 835 15.57 12.65 32.11
C LEU A 835 14.72 11.94 33.17
N ASP A 836 15.33 11.37 34.22
CA ASP A 836 14.62 10.89 35.41
C ASP A 836 13.90 12.07 36.11
N THR A 837 14.57 13.22 36.24
CA THR A 837 13.96 14.45 36.78
C THR A 837 12.81 14.95 35.91
N LEU A 838 12.95 14.83 34.59
CA LEU A 838 11.90 15.17 33.64
C LEU A 838 10.70 14.23 33.77
N ALA A 839 10.94 12.93 33.82
CA ALA A 839 9.92 11.90 34.00
C ALA A 839 9.15 12.08 35.32
N ASP A 840 9.84 12.34 36.43
CA ASP A 840 9.21 12.54 37.74
C ASP A 840 8.38 13.85 37.81
N ASN A 841 8.87 14.95 37.21
CA ASN A 841 8.12 16.21 37.14
C ASN A 841 6.86 16.07 36.27
N ILE A 842 6.93 15.27 35.22
CA ILE A 842 5.83 15.03 34.29
C ILE A 842 4.82 14.02 34.86
N ALA A 843 5.30 12.95 35.50
CA ALA A 843 4.46 11.93 36.13
C ALA A 843 3.57 12.52 37.23
N TRP A 844 3.99 13.58 37.91
CA TRP A 844 3.17 14.23 38.92
C TRP A 844 1.85 14.80 38.36
N VAL A 845 1.81 15.20 37.08
CA VAL A 845 0.71 15.93 36.43
C VAL A 845 -0.44 15.02 35.95
N VAL A 846 -0.22 13.71 35.83
CA VAL A 846 -1.16 12.79 35.16
C VAL A 846 -1.73 11.75 36.13
N TYR A 847 -2.99 11.33 35.92
CA TYR A 847 -3.71 10.38 36.77
C TYR A 847 -3.15 8.94 36.71
N ASN A 848 -2.50 8.56 35.60
CA ASN A 848 -1.86 7.24 35.41
C ASN A 848 -0.33 7.38 35.42
N LYS A 849 0.21 7.66 36.61
CA LYS A 849 1.64 7.93 36.82
C LYS A 849 2.52 6.76 36.42
N ASP A 850 2.06 5.54 36.70
CA ASP A 850 2.84 4.32 36.48
C ASP A 850 3.00 3.99 35.00
N ALA A 851 1.93 4.16 34.19
CA ALA A 851 2.01 3.94 32.75
C ALA A 851 2.89 4.98 32.03
N LEU A 852 2.86 6.23 32.49
CA LEU A 852 3.68 7.29 31.93
C LEU A 852 5.14 7.16 32.35
N LYS A 853 5.39 6.73 33.60
CA LYS A 853 6.73 6.41 34.08
C LYS A 853 7.32 5.22 33.32
N ALA A 854 6.57 4.13 33.16
CA ALA A 854 7.02 2.98 32.36
C ALA A 854 7.27 3.34 30.88
N TYR A 855 6.47 4.24 30.31
CA TYR A 855 6.69 4.79 28.98
C TYR A 855 7.98 5.62 28.92
N ALA A 856 8.15 6.55 29.85
CA ALA A 856 9.33 7.39 29.93
C ALA A 856 10.60 6.56 30.14
N ASP A 857 10.59 5.59 31.05
CA ASP A 857 11.71 4.70 31.34
C ASP A 857 12.14 3.91 30.09
N LYS A 858 11.19 3.35 29.33
CA LYS A 858 11.48 2.62 28.09
C LYS A 858 12.17 3.48 27.03
N HIS A 859 11.68 4.71 26.83
CA HIS A 859 12.27 5.61 25.84
C HIS A 859 13.56 6.28 26.33
N LEU A 860 13.70 6.43 27.65
CA LEU A 860 14.88 6.94 28.32
C LEU A 860 16.08 6.00 28.16
N ASP A 861 15.88 4.70 28.35
CA ASP A 861 16.92 3.69 28.12
C ASP A 861 17.48 3.75 26.69
N TYR A 862 16.60 3.96 25.73
CA TYR A 862 16.97 4.08 24.32
C TYR A 862 17.82 5.34 24.06
N THR A 863 17.41 6.51 24.55
CA THR A 863 18.16 7.76 24.39
C THR A 863 19.53 7.71 25.10
N VAL A 864 19.58 7.18 26.32
CA VAL A 864 20.85 6.98 27.05
C VAL A 864 21.76 6.00 26.31
N GLY A 865 21.19 4.96 25.70
CA GLY A 865 21.93 4.02 24.84
C GLY A 865 22.55 4.69 23.60
N ILE A 866 21.87 5.66 22.98
CA ILE A 866 22.45 6.46 21.87
C ILE A 866 23.63 7.28 22.38
N VAL A 867 23.47 8.01 23.49
CA VAL A 867 24.54 8.81 24.09
C VAL A 867 25.76 7.95 24.42
N GLN A 868 25.53 6.75 24.96
CA GLN A 868 26.59 5.80 25.28
C GLN A 868 27.31 5.30 24.02
N ARG A 869 26.59 5.05 22.92
CA ARG A 869 27.20 4.69 21.62
C ARG A 869 28.05 5.82 21.05
N VAL A 870 27.54 7.06 21.07
CA VAL A 870 28.29 8.25 20.63
C VAL A 870 29.60 8.38 21.44
N CYS A 871 29.52 8.32 22.77
CA CYS A 871 30.72 8.46 23.59
C CYS A 871 31.69 7.27 23.41
N THR A 872 31.17 6.08 23.13
CA THR A 872 32.00 4.90 22.82
C THR A 872 32.71 5.03 21.48
N SER A 873 32.03 5.54 20.45
CA SER A 873 32.61 5.83 19.13
C SER A 873 33.69 6.90 19.22
N VAL A 874 33.41 8.03 19.87
CA VAL A 874 34.38 9.12 20.10
C VAL A 874 35.59 8.65 20.91
N HIS A 875 35.39 7.86 21.97
CA HIS A 875 36.49 7.26 22.72
C HIS A 875 37.28 6.25 21.88
N GLY A 876 36.61 5.47 21.03
CA GLY A 876 37.25 4.57 20.08
C GLY A 876 38.16 5.29 19.07
N ALA A 877 37.74 6.44 18.55
CA ALA A 877 38.57 7.29 17.69
C ALA A 877 39.83 7.80 18.43
N VAL A 878 39.69 8.19 19.71
CA VAL A 878 40.83 8.59 20.56
C VAL A 878 41.78 7.42 20.86
N LEU A 879 41.26 6.20 21.03
CA LEU A 879 42.09 5.00 21.20
C LEU A 879 42.83 4.64 19.92
N ALA A 880 42.19 4.74 18.76
CA ALA A 880 42.83 4.51 17.45
C ALA A 880 44.03 5.44 17.23
N LEU A 881 43.92 6.71 17.67
CA LEU A 881 45.03 7.67 17.65
C LEU A 881 46.22 7.22 18.54
N ALA A 882 45.92 6.76 19.76
CA ALA A 882 46.94 6.33 20.71
C ALA A 882 47.62 5.01 20.31
N ASP A 883 46.89 4.11 19.64
CA ASP A 883 47.42 2.84 19.15
C ASP A 883 48.18 3.02 17.82
N GLY A 884 47.72 3.92 16.93
CA GLY A 884 48.40 4.27 15.68
C GLY A 884 49.75 4.94 15.88
N THR A 885 49.86 5.83 16.87
CA THR A 885 51.15 6.46 17.27
C THR A 885 52.13 5.45 17.88
N SER A 886 51.65 4.49 18.66
CA SER A 886 52.43 3.35 19.17
C SER A 886 52.97 2.45 18.04
N ALA A 887 52.12 2.11 17.06
CA ALA A 887 52.50 1.30 15.91
C ALA A 887 53.50 2.03 14.98
N TYR A 888 53.31 3.33 14.76
CA TYR A 888 54.22 4.16 13.95
C TYR A 888 55.59 4.35 14.63
N ALA A 889 55.64 4.46 15.96
CA ALA A 889 56.88 4.49 16.74
C ALA A 889 57.67 3.16 16.68
N GLN A 890 56.98 2.02 16.56
CA GLN A 890 57.64 0.72 16.33
C GLN A 890 58.18 0.57 14.89
N VAL A 891 57.50 1.15 13.90
CA VAL A 891 57.95 1.13 12.48
C VAL A 891 59.12 2.09 12.24
N SER A 892 59.16 3.26 12.90
CA SER A 892 60.28 4.21 12.77
C SER A 892 61.57 3.77 13.48
N THR A 893 61.49 2.88 14.46
CA THR A 893 62.67 2.28 15.12
C THR A 893 63.24 1.07 14.37
N THR A 894 62.53 0.55 13.35
CA THR A 894 62.99 -0.55 12.48
C THR A 894 63.39 -0.12 11.06
N ARG A 895 63.21 1.16 10.70
CA ARG A 895 63.87 1.83 9.55
C ARG A 895 65.15 2.51 10.01
#